data_AF-A0A535BVA0-F1
#
_entry.id   AF-A0A535BVA0-F1
#
_cell.length_a   1.000
_cell.length_b   1.000
_cell.length_c   1.000
_cell.angle_alpha   90.00
_cell.angle_beta   90.00
_cell.angle_gamma   90.00
#
_symmetry.space_group_name_H-M   'P 1'
#
loop_
_entity.id
_entity.type
_entity.pdbx_description
1 polymer ?
#
loop_
_entity_poly.entity_id
_entity_poly.type
_entity_poly.pdbx_seq_one_letter_code
_entity_poly.pdbx_strand_id
1 'polypeptide(L)'
;MRFIEPSTPTRPRKRSLQEGQAIVLIALLILVLFGMLGLAIDSGRGYVDRRDQQTAVDAAALSAGDWYENYSDLTLSINQSVALYQRDLRIYSGIQTSNHTFAFVGATGALRQDTYTYTFAGSYALTVVATDTQFNGYQFGNQRQTPALLTLSTSACATNLTGSAQLTVLGDVYTNGTACLDSNLHEAGNCYGGAGSNCNVAQYYCYNSDPGYVPKPPPCVAPDIQGTAIVPAPTLPDPGFLATSVGYYSTARAYSQWNRGTWTEMYPGAYGSFHLTGGSASCAFLDPGVYQWTNGYSSDANGSMLSNELRAPDEALWSNPNSVANPQFWDQNGVSCAGHFTVANGAPQTVTLLPTCTNLSPVSPAGCHSGITDTQSRNNKWGVELTSVRFDQFLDPSVSPPTCYPPSSCKRESAPSECQLTPNAVVGNLHSPSNIGITVNITRNAPGAQYYNVYLNPYGCDGVQDHFGWVGRYDAPGFTNGVPGGLYPSGTAWALGAAAPAIPPAAGASVYDINDTMISNPAVTCYAQVRTINCIPPDAESQPQCFSNCPPPANLLSQENALMSLEYPPYTAGDVANENYCQLSPNPGNINAPCIGSQVTPGGVQFYFPNGSCFSQNSQGATYVFSGVQYNWIVIYAPASNTCDETMNGGASTQYIGTIYTPGANWTINGGDRSPLAGQVICFTAKVAGGGQAGIDFNPNYSPVPPAARLIN
;
A
#
# COMPACT_ATOMS: atom_id res chain seq x y z
N MET A 1 -126.10 -10.23 48.69
CA MET A 1 -125.87 -8.99 47.92
C MET A 1 -124.62 -8.34 48.49
N ARG A 2 -123.64 -8.04 47.63
CA ARG A 2 -122.30 -7.57 48.00
C ARG A 2 -122.32 -6.07 48.32
N PHE A 3 -121.65 -5.71 49.41
CA PHE A 3 -121.38 -4.33 49.81
C PHE A 3 -120.05 -3.83 49.22
N ILE A 4 -120.05 -2.54 48.90
CA ILE A 4 -118.90 -1.73 48.52
C ILE A 4 -118.14 -1.35 49.79
N GLU A 5 -116.80 -1.42 49.76
CA GLU A 5 -115.93 -0.56 50.57
C GLU A 5 -114.63 -0.26 49.81
N PRO A 6 -114.02 0.94 49.94
CA PRO A 6 -113.09 1.49 48.96
C PRO A 6 -111.62 1.59 49.43
N SER A 7 -110.77 1.90 48.44
CA SER A 7 -109.49 2.62 48.50
C SER A 7 -108.21 1.87 48.91
N THR A 8 -107.22 1.83 48.00
CA THR A 8 -105.92 2.52 48.20
C THR A 8 -105.04 2.49 46.93
N PRO A 9 -104.24 3.53 46.64
CA PRO A 9 -103.39 3.62 45.47
C PRO A 9 -102.06 2.87 45.66
N THR A 10 -101.62 2.17 44.63
CA THR A 10 -100.32 1.49 44.60
C THR A 10 -99.18 2.51 44.60
N ARG A 11 -98.49 2.64 45.75
CA ARG A 11 -97.23 3.39 45.86
C ARG A 11 -96.17 2.83 44.90
N PRO A 12 -95.37 3.68 44.23
CA PRO A 12 -94.21 3.22 43.50
C PRO A 12 -93.18 2.67 44.49
N ARG A 13 -92.74 1.43 44.27
CA ARG A 13 -91.67 0.82 45.04
C ARG A 13 -90.38 1.61 44.76
N LYS A 14 -90.02 2.53 45.67
CA LYS A 14 -88.67 3.10 45.74
C LYS A 14 -87.67 1.94 45.77
N ARG A 15 -86.85 1.83 44.72
CA ARG A 15 -85.59 1.08 44.74
C ARG A 15 -84.60 1.88 45.58
N SER A 16 -84.77 1.87 46.90
CA SER A 16 -83.68 2.16 47.83
C SER A 16 -83.09 0.81 48.21
N LEU A 17 -81.86 0.53 47.76
CA LEU A 17 -80.89 -0.42 48.34
C LEU A 17 -79.76 -0.69 47.31
N GLN A 18 -79.02 0.34 46.88
CA GLN A 18 -77.70 0.17 46.23
C GLN A 18 -76.69 1.29 46.57
N GLU A 19 -76.93 2.13 47.58
CA GLU A 19 -76.05 3.28 47.88
C GLU A 19 -74.78 2.93 48.69
N GLY A 20 -74.52 1.64 48.96
CA GLY A 20 -73.28 1.18 49.63
C GLY A 20 -72.47 0.12 48.87
N GLN A 21 -72.99 -0.43 47.77
CA GLN A 21 -72.28 -1.48 47.00
C GLN A 21 -71.26 -0.87 46.03
N ALA A 22 -71.53 0.35 45.53
CA ALA A 22 -70.66 1.04 44.59
C ALA A 22 -69.29 1.38 45.19
N ILE A 23 -69.23 1.80 46.46
CA ILE A 23 -67.95 2.16 47.10
C ILE A 23 -67.02 0.95 47.29
N VAL A 24 -67.58 -0.23 47.57
CA VAL A 24 -66.82 -1.49 47.69
C VAL A 24 -66.29 -1.95 46.33
N LEU A 25 -67.10 -1.83 45.28
CA LEU A 25 -66.67 -2.14 43.91
C LEU A 25 -65.59 -1.17 43.43
N ILE A 26 -65.72 0.13 43.72
CA ILE A 26 -64.71 1.13 43.39
C ILE A 26 -63.40 0.86 44.15
N ALA A 27 -63.46 0.54 45.44
CA ALA A 27 -62.26 0.20 46.22
C ALA A 27 -61.51 -1.02 45.67
N LEU A 28 -62.24 -2.07 45.25
CA LEU A 28 -61.64 -3.25 44.60
C LEU A 28 -61.06 -2.92 43.21
N LEU A 29 -61.75 -2.10 42.41
CA LEU A 29 -61.26 -1.66 41.10
C LEU A 29 -59.99 -0.81 41.21
N ILE A 30 -59.92 0.10 42.19
CA ILE A 30 -58.72 0.92 42.44
C ILE A 30 -57.52 0.04 42.80
N LEU A 31 -57.72 -1.00 43.63
CA LEU A 31 -56.65 -1.94 43.98
C LEU A 31 -56.13 -2.70 42.75
N VAL A 32 -57.04 -3.15 41.88
CA VAL A 32 -56.68 -3.82 40.62
C VAL A 32 -55.95 -2.86 39.66
N LEU A 33 -56.38 -1.60 39.56
CA LEU A 33 -55.71 -0.58 38.75
C LEU A 33 -54.30 -0.27 39.25
N PHE A 34 -54.09 -0.14 40.57
CA PHE A 34 -52.75 0.03 41.13
C PHE A 34 -51.87 -1.20 40.91
N GLY A 35 -52.43 -2.41 40.98
CA GLY A 35 -51.72 -3.64 40.63
C GLY A 35 -51.26 -3.67 39.18
N MET A 36 -52.11 -3.28 38.24
CA MET A 36 -51.75 -3.18 36.82
C MET A 36 -50.75 -2.05 36.54
N LEU A 37 -50.85 -0.91 37.24
CA LEU A 37 -49.89 0.18 37.14
C LEU A 37 -48.50 -0.22 37.63
N GLY A 38 -48.42 -0.94 38.76
CA GLY A 38 -47.16 -1.49 39.26
C GLY A 38 -46.49 -2.41 38.23
N LEU A 39 -47.25 -3.36 37.66
CA LEU A 39 -46.75 -4.24 36.60
C LEU A 39 -46.29 -3.48 35.35
N ALA A 40 -47.00 -2.42 34.95
CA ALA A 40 -46.64 -1.59 33.80
C ALA A 40 -45.33 -0.81 34.03
N ILE A 41 -45.12 -0.28 35.25
CA ILE A 41 -43.89 0.42 35.61
C ILE A 41 -42.71 -0.56 35.69
N ASP A 42 -42.91 -1.72 36.33
CA ASP A 42 -41.86 -2.74 36.48
C ASP A 42 -41.44 -3.31 35.12
N SER A 43 -42.40 -3.61 34.23
CA SER A 43 -42.10 -4.06 32.87
C SER A 43 -41.43 -2.98 32.01
N GLY A 44 -41.86 -1.72 32.14
CA GLY A 44 -41.24 -0.59 31.46
C GLY A 44 -39.78 -0.39 31.90
N ARG A 45 -39.51 -0.47 33.20
CA ARG A 45 -38.15 -0.36 33.75
C ARG A 45 -37.26 -1.53 33.29
N GLY A 46 -37.78 -2.76 33.34
CA GLY A 46 -37.04 -3.93 32.87
C GLY A 46 -36.69 -3.88 31.37
N TYR A 47 -37.56 -3.29 30.54
CA TYR A 47 -37.27 -3.08 29.12
C TYR A 47 -36.13 -2.08 28.90
N VAL A 48 -36.14 -0.96 29.64
CA VAL A 48 -35.08 0.06 29.57
C VAL A 48 -33.75 -0.52 30.07
N ASP A 49 -33.74 -1.19 31.22
CA ASP A 49 -32.54 -1.79 31.79
C ASP A 49 -31.93 -2.84 30.83
N ARG A 50 -32.76 -3.62 30.13
CA ARG A 50 -32.30 -4.57 29.10
C ARG A 50 -31.65 -3.85 27.91
N ARG A 51 -32.24 -2.75 27.44
CA ARG A 51 -31.71 -1.98 26.29
C ARG A 51 -30.38 -1.31 26.63
N ASP A 52 -30.27 -0.75 27.83
CA ASP A 52 -29.05 -0.12 28.30
C ASP A 52 -27.92 -1.15 28.46
N GLN A 53 -28.24 -2.34 28.99
CA GLN A 53 -27.30 -3.46 29.06
C GLN A 53 -26.83 -3.94 27.68
N GLN A 54 -27.74 -4.09 26.72
CA GLN A 54 -27.37 -4.47 25.35
C GLN A 54 -26.42 -3.43 24.73
N THR A 55 -26.76 -2.15 24.84
CA THR A 55 -25.94 -1.05 24.32
C THR A 55 -24.54 -1.03 24.95
N ALA A 56 -24.45 -1.23 26.27
CA ALA A 56 -23.18 -1.26 26.98
C ALA A 56 -22.32 -2.48 26.62
N VAL A 57 -22.92 -3.65 26.41
CA VAL A 57 -22.22 -4.87 25.96
C VAL A 57 -21.70 -4.71 24.54
N ASP A 58 -22.50 -4.17 23.63
CA ASP A 58 -22.10 -3.95 22.24
C ASP A 58 -20.95 -2.94 22.13
N ALA A 59 -21.02 -1.84 22.91
CA ALA A 59 -19.94 -0.86 23.00
C ALA A 59 -18.65 -1.48 23.57
N ALA A 60 -18.76 -2.28 24.63
CA ALA A 60 -17.62 -2.97 25.23
C ALA A 60 -16.96 -3.95 24.24
N ALA A 61 -17.76 -4.75 23.53
CA ALA A 61 -17.25 -5.67 22.52
C ALA A 61 -16.53 -4.94 21.37
N LEU A 62 -17.10 -3.83 20.89
CA LEU A 62 -16.48 -3.01 19.85
C LEU A 62 -15.13 -2.44 20.30
N SER A 63 -15.07 -1.91 21.53
CA SER A 63 -13.81 -1.39 22.07
C SER A 63 -12.75 -2.48 22.25
N ALA A 64 -13.15 -3.70 22.63
CA ALA A 64 -12.21 -4.81 22.72
C ALA A 64 -11.55 -5.08 21.36
N GLY A 65 -12.33 -5.07 20.27
CA GLY A 65 -11.82 -5.22 18.90
C GLY A 65 -10.83 -4.11 18.54
N ASP A 66 -11.24 -2.85 18.67
CA ASP A 66 -10.43 -1.67 18.33
C ASP A 66 -9.08 -1.64 19.09
N TRP A 67 -9.09 -1.92 20.40
CA TRP A 67 -7.85 -1.96 21.19
C TRP A 67 -6.98 -3.17 20.86
N TYR A 68 -7.56 -4.31 20.50
CA TYR A 68 -6.78 -5.47 20.10
C TYR A 68 -6.11 -5.25 18.75
N GLU A 69 -6.79 -4.63 17.79
CA GLU A 69 -6.24 -4.31 16.46
C GLU A 69 -5.07 -3.32 16.53
N ASN A 70 -5.19 -2.27 17.33
CA ASN A 70 -4.16 -1.23 17.41
C ASN A 70 -2.89 -1.67 18.16
N TYR A 71 -2.99 -2.61 19.11
CA TYR A 71 -1.88 -2.93 20.03
C TYR A 71 -1.52 -4.41 20.10
N SER A 72 -2.31 -5.30 19.49
CA SER A 72 -2.13 -6.77 19.52
C SER A 72 -2.01 -7.37 20.93
N ASP A 73 -2.54 -6.66 21.95
CA ASP A 73 -2.50 -7.06 23.36
C ASP A 73 -3.93 -7.36 23.86
N LEU A 74 -4.22 -8.65 24.05
CA LEU A 74 -5.51 -9.11 24.54
C LEU A 74 -5.80 -8.60 25.96
N THR A 75 -4.80 -8.53 26.82
CA THR A 75 -5.00 -8.10 28.22
C THR A 75 -5.40 -6.63 28.27
N LEU A 76 -4.74 -5.79 27.45
CA LEU A 76 -5.08 -4.38 27.34
C LEU A 76 -6.49 -4.19 26.77
N SER A 77 -6.82 -4.90 25.70
CA SER A 77 -8.14 -4.88 25.05
C SER A 77 -9.27 -5.23 26.02
N ILE A 78 -9.11 -6.32 26.79
CA ILE A 78 -10.10 -6.73 27.79
C ILE A 78 -10.24 -5.67 28.89
N ASN A 79 -9.14 -5.09 29.38
CA ASN A 79 -9.21 -4.05 30.42
C ASN A 79 -9.99 -2.81 29.94
N GLN A 80 -9.79 -2.38 28.69
CA GLN A 80 -10.48 -1.21 28.13
C GLN A 80 -11.97 -1.46 27.91
N SER A 81 -12.34 -2.65 27.41
CA SER A 81 -13.74 -3.03 27.23
C SER A 81 -14.52 -3.11 28.54
N VAL A 82 -13.91 -3.64 29.60
CA VAL A 82 -14.52 -3.68 30.93
C VAL A 82 -14.70 -2.26 31.48
N ALA A 83 -13.71 -1.38 31.30
CA ALA A 83 -13.80 0.02 31.74
C ALA A 83 -14.94 0.78 31.02
N LEU A 84 -15.11 0.52 29.72
CA LEU A 84 -16.20 1.11 28.93
C LEU A 84 -17.57 0.62 29.41
N TYR A 85 -17.73 -0.69 29.61
CA TYR A 85 -18.97 -1.28 30.15
C TYR A 85 -19.38 -0.65 31.49
N GLN A 86 -18.42 -0.46 32.40
CA GLN A 86 -18.67 0.16 33.71
C GLN A 86 -19.12 1.62 33.57
N ARG A 87 -18.54 2.36 32.62
CA ARG A 87 -18.89 3.76 32.36
C ARG A 87 -20.32 3.88 31.83
N ASP A 88 -20.69 3.02 30.88
CA ASP A 88 -21.99 3.09 30.22
C ASP A 88 -23.14 2.71 31.16
N LEU A 89 -22.96 1.70 32.01
CA LEU A 89 -23.93 1.33 33.06
C LEU A 89 -23.78 2.13 34.35
N ARG A 90 -22.87 3.12 34.40
CA ARG A 90 -22.62 3.97 35.59
C ARG A 90 -22.32 3.17 36.86
N ILE A 91 -21.54 2.10 36.72
CA ILE A 91 -21.13 1.21 37.80
C ILE A 91 -19.89 1.81 38.49
N TYR A 92 -20.11 2.62 39.52
CA TYR A 92 -19.02 3.30 40.25
C TYR A 92 -18.33 2.44 41.32
N SER A 93 -18.89 1.26 41.64
CA SER A 93 -18.37 0.37 42.69
C SER A 93 -17.13 -0.42 42.28
N GLY A 94 -16.71 -0.34 41.01
CA GLY A 94 -15.63 -1.17 40.48
C GLY A 94 -16.00 -2.65 40.34
N ILE A 95 -15.03 -3.45 39.91
CA ILE A 95 -15.12 -4.91 39.78
C ILE A 95 -15.10 -5.53 41.19
N GLN A 96 -16.04 -6.44 41.48
CA GLN A 96 -16.11 -7.19 42.74
C GLN A 96 -15.30 -8.49 42.66
N THR A 97 -15.49 -9.26 41.59
CA THR A 97 -14.68 -10.44 41.28
C THR A 97 -14.30 -10.46 39.81
N SER A 98 -13.12 -11.03 39.52
CA SER A 98 -12.63 -11.31 38.17
C SER A 98 -12.15 -12.76 38.13
N ASN A 99 -12.56 -13.49 37.10
CA ASN A 99 -12.11 -14.85 36.84
C ASN A 99 -11.73 -14.97 35.36
N HIS A 100 -10.65 -15.68 35.08
CA HIS A 100 -10.19 -15.98 33.73
C HIS A 100 -9.99 -17.48 33.58
N THR A 101 -10.52 -18.03 32.49
CA THR A 101 -10.37 -19.43 32.11
C THR A 101 -10.04 -19.49 30.63
N PHE A 102 -9.38 -20.54 30.19
CA PHE A 102 -9.18 -20.80 28.78
C PHE A 102 -9.56 -22.24 28.44
N ALA A 103 -10.00 -22.45 27.22
CA ALA A 103 -10.30 -23.76 26.65
C ALA A 103 -9.88 -23.78 25.18
N PHE A 104 -9.63 -24.97 24.64
CA PHE A 104 -9.47 -25.13 23.20
C PHE A 104 -10.81 -25.52 22.56
N VAL A 105 -11.20 -24.82 21.51
CA VAL A 105 -12.50 -24.94 20.83
C VAL A 105 -12.31 -25.16 19.32
N GLY A 106 -13.42 -25.38 18.60
CA GLY A 106 -13.43 -25.65 17.16
C GLY A 106 -13.43 -27.13 16.80
N ALA A 107 -13.63 -27.43 15.51
CA ALA A 107 -13.79 -28.81 15.01
C ALA A 107 -12.57 -29.71 15.25
N THR A 108 -11.38 -29.12 15.33
CA THR A 108 -10.11 -29.80 15.59
C THR A 108 -9.58 -29.57 17.01
N GLY A 109 -10.28 -28.77 17.84
CA GLY A 109 -9.80 -28.40 19.18
C GLY A 109 -8.49 -27.62 19.17
N ALA A 110 -8.23 -26.83 18.13
CA ALA A 110 -6.98 -26.09 17.94
C ALA A 110 -7.08 -24.60 18.33
N LEU A 111 -8.30 -24.05 18.45
CA LEU A 111 -8.50 -22.61 18.67
C LEU A 111 -8.49 -22.31 20.16
N ARG A 112 -7.61 -21.41 20.61
CA ARG A 112 -7.59 -21.00 22.01
C ARG A 112 -8.72 -20.00 22.27
N GLN A 113 -9.63 -20.33 23.18
CA GLN A 113 -10.69 -19.45 23.65
C GLN A 113 -10.42 -19.05 25.10
N ASP A 114 -10.24 -17.77 25.35
CA ASP A 114 -10.12 -17.16 26.66
C ASP A 114 -11.47 -16.57 27.08
N THR A 115 -11.95 -16.94 28.27
CA THR A 115 -13.20 -16.47 28.86
C THR A 115 -12.92 -15.71 30.14
N TYR A 116 -13.27 -14.44 30.17
CA TYR A 116 -13.18 -13.55 31.31
C TYR A 116 -14.56 -13.31 31.90
N THR A 117 -14.71 -13.45 33.21
CA THR A 117 -15.98 -13.19 33.91
C THR A 117 -15.74 -12.17 35.01
N TYR A 118 -16.47 -11.05 34.93
CA TYR A 118 -16.43 -9.96 35.90
C TYR A 118 -17.79 -9.84 36.58
N THR A 119 -17.80 -9.69 37.90
CA THR A 119 -19.01 -9.33 38.63
C THR A 119 -18.90 -7.94 39.23
N PHE A 120 -20.03 -7.25 39.33
CA PHE A 120 -20.13 -5.90 39.86
C PHE A 120 -21.23 -5.82 40.92
N ALA A 121 -21.27 -4.71 41.68
CA ALA A 121 -22.37 -4.47 42.62
C ALA A 121 -23.72 -4.38 41.88
N GLY A 122 -24.80 -4.82 42.53
CA GLY A 122 -26.14 -4.83 41.90
C GLY A 122 -26.44 -6.06 41.06
N SER A 123 -25.67 -7.14 41.20
CA SER A 123 -25.84 -8.41 40.47
C SER A 123 -25.58 -8.34 38.96
N TYR A 124 -24.87 -7.31 38.49
CA TYR A 124 -24.37 -7.28 37.11
C TYR A 124 -23.20 -8.25 36.95
N ALA A 125 -23.23 -9.00 35.86
CA ALA A 125 -22.13 -9.85 35.43
C ALA A 125 -21.81 -9.56 33.96
N LEU A 126 -20.52 -9.45 33.65
CA LEU A 126 -20.01 -9.34 32.28
C LEU A 126 -19.16 -10.56 31.99
N THR A 127 -19.49 -11.29 30.93
CA THR A 127 -18.68 -12.39 30.41
C THR A 127 -18.14 -11.98 29.05
N VAL A 128 -16.81 -11.91 28.93
CA VAL A 128 -16.12 -11.64 27.67
C VAL A 128 -15.47 -12.94 27.19
N VAL A 129 -15.78 -13.34 25.96
CA VAL A 129 -15.22 -14.53 25.33
C VAL A 129 -14.40 -14.09 24.13
N ALA A 130 -13.08 -14.29 24.19
CA ALA A 130 -12.15 -14.02 23.11
C ALA A 130 -11.65 -15.34 22.55
N THR A 131 -11.88 -15.59 21.26
CA THR A 131 -11.36 -16.79 20.59
C THR A 131 -10.28 -16.36 19.62
N ASP A 132 -9.03 -16.76 19.90
CA ASP A 132 -7.94 -16.70 18.95
C ASP A 132 -8.24 -17.74 17.87
N THR A 133 -8.79 -17.25 16.76
CA THR A 133 -9.15 -18.12 15.64
C THR A 133 -7.93 -18.64 14.90
N GLN A 134 -6.69 -18.28 15.32
CA GLN A 134 -5.41 -18.56 14.67
C GLN A 134 -5.57 -18.42 13.17
N PHE A 135 -5.19 -17.30 12.57
CA PHE A 135 -5.29 -17.09 11.11
C PHE A 135 -4.74 -18.30 10.34
N ASN A 136 -5.63 -19.23 9.98
CA ASN A 136 -5.29 -20.54 9.44
C ASN A 136 -6.21 -20.80 8.24
N GLY A 137 -6.14 -19.88 7.28
CA GLY A 137 -6.64 -20.09 5.92
C GLY A 137 -8.16 -20.20 5.75
N TYR A 138 -8.98 -20.03 6.79
CA TYR A 138 -10.39 -19.69 6.57
C TYR A 138 -10.46 -18.21 6.24
N GLN A 139 -10.28 -17.92 4.95
CA GLN A 139 -10.79 -16.71 4.32
C GLN A 139 -12.21 -16.50 4.84
N PHE A 140 -12.50 -15.33 5.43
CA PHE A 140 -13.84 -14.79 5.35
C PHE A 140 -14.13 -14.70 3.86
N GLY A 141 -14.83 -15.70 3.33
CA GLY A 141 -15.31 -15.67 1.97
C GLY A 141 -16.06 -14.36 1.80
N ASN A 142 -15.59 -13.57 0.83
CA ASN A 142 -16.17 -12.32 0.36
C ASN A 142 -15.78 -11.07 1.20
N GLN A 143 -14.75 -10.35 0.73
CA GLN A 143 -14.35 -8.93 0.81
C GLN A 143 -15.28 -7.89 1.51
N ARG A 144 -15.94 -8.23 2.62
CA ARG A 144 -17.14 -7.51 3.12
C ARG A 144 -16.94 -6.14 3.74
N GLN A 145 -15.80 -5.46 3.56
CA GLN A 145 -15.63 -4.08 4.01
C GLN A 145 -14.85 -3.16 3.04
N THR A 146 -14.18 -3.69 2.00
CA THR A 146 -13.49 -2.88 0.97
C THR A 146 -13.72 -3.46 -0.42
N PRO A 147 -14.73 -2.97 -1.17
CA PRO A 147 -14.95 -3.40 -2.56
C PRO A 147 -13.85 -2.86 -3.49
N ALA A 148 -13.63 -3.53 -4.62
CA ALA A 148 -12.77 -3.05 -5.70
C ALA A 148 -13.28 -1.73 -6.29
N LEU A 149 -14.61 -1.63 -6.43
CA LEU A 149 -15.30 -0.44 -6.88
C LEU A 149 -16.49 -0.15 -5.96
N LEU A 150 -16.57 1.05 -5.41
CA LEU A 150 -17.70 1.56 -4.64
C LEU A 150 -18.24 2.84 -5.28
N THR A 151 -19.51 2.85 -5.66
CA THR A 151 -20.23 4.08 -6.02
C THR A 151 -21.23 4.48 -4.94
N LEU A 152 -21.07 5.70 -4.43
CA LEU A 152 -21.84 6.22 -3.30
C LEU A 152 -23.22 6.76 -3.68
N SER A 153 -23.43 7.14 -4.94
CA SER A 153 -24.72 7.66 -5.43
C SER A 153 -25.82 6.61 -5.34
N THR A 154 -27.01 7.03 -4.92
CA THR A 154 -28.24 6.20 -4.90
C THR A 154 -29.03 6.27 -6.21
N SER A 155 -28.46 6.91 -7.24
CA SER A 155 -29.12 7.11 -8.53
C SER A 155 -29.17 5.83 -9.37
N ALA A 156 -30.05 5.83 -10.38
CA ALA A 156 -30.05 4.76 -11.39
C ALA A 156 -28.74 4.78 -12.19
N CYS A 157 -28.19 3.59 -12.47
CA CYS A 157 -26.93 3.37 -13.18
C CYS A 157 -25.75 4.16 -12.57
N ALA A 158 -25.70 4.28 -11.23
CA ALA A 158 -24.58 4.90 -10.53
C ALA A 158 -23.25 4.17 -10.81
N THR A 159 -23.31 2.85 -10.97
CA THR A 159 -22.26 2.04 -11.57
C THR A 159 -22.70 1.60 -12.97
N ASN A 160 -21.92 1.95 -13.98
CA ASN A 160 -22.11 1.53 -15.36
C ASN A 160 -20.85 0.86 -15.88
N LEU A 161 -20.88 -0.46 -16.04
CA LEU A 161 -19.77 -1.26 -16.56
C LEU A 161 -20.21 -1.85 -17.89
N THR A 162 -19.92 -1.12 -18.98
CA THR A 162 -20.38 -1.49 -20.33
C THR A 162 -19.26 -1.31 -21.34
N GLY A 163 -19.03 -2.26 -22.26
CA GLY A 163 -17.92 -2.20 -23.20
C GLY A 163 -18.07 -3.12 -24.40
N SER A 164 -17.34 -2.84 -25.49
CA SER A 164 -17.33 -3.68 -26.69
C SER A 164 -16.26 -4.79 -26.65
N ALA A 165 -15.41 -4.80 -25.62
CA ALA A 165 -14.34 -5.77 -25.36
C ALA A 165 -14.45 -6.32 -23.92
N GLN A 166 -13.64 -7.32 -23.56
CA GLN A 166 -13.61 -7.92 -22.21
C GLN A 166 -13.17 -6.90 -21.16
N LEU A 167 -14.03 -6.57 -20.20
CA LEU A 167 -13.72 -5.76 -19.01
C LEU A 167 -13.54 -6.73 -17.83
N THR A 168 -12.38 -6.76 -17.18
CA THR A 168 -12.15 -7.65 -16.03
C THR A 168 -12.06 -6.85 -14.73
N VAL A 169 -12.89 -7.17 -13.73
CA VAL A 169 -12.75 -6.64 -12.37
C VAL A 169 -12.31 -7.79 -11.46
N LEU A 170 -11.17 -7.65 -10.80
CA LEU A 170 -10.78 -8.52 -9.70
C LEU A 170 -11.23 -7.87 -8.38
N GLY A 171 -12.14 -8.53 -7.68
CA GLY A 171 -12.79 -8.07 -6.46
C GLY A 171 -14.23 -7.61 -6.65
N ASP A 172 -14.89 -7.29 -5.53
CA ASP A 172 -16.31 -6.96 -5.48
C ASP A 172 -16.62 -5.59 -6.09
N VAL A 173 -17.73 -5.51 -6.83
CA VAL A 173 -18.32 -4.26 -7.30
C VAL A 173 -19.52 -3.91 -6.44
N TYR A 174 -19.55 -2.72 -5.86
CA TYR A 174 -20.61 -2.26 -4.98
C TYR A 174 -21.20 -0.92 -5.42
N THR A 175 -22.53 -0.85 -5.50
CA THR A 175 -23.25 0.40 -5.75
C THR A 175 -24.40 0.61 -4.78
N ASN A 176 -24.48 1.81 -4.19
CA ASN A 176 -25.63 2.25 -3.40
C ASN A 176 -26.89 2.48 -4.26
N GLY A 177 -26.71 2.83 -5.53
CA GLY A 177 -27.75 3.00 -6.54
C GLY A 177 -28.01 1.70 -7.29
N THR A 178 -28.28 1.78 -8.59
CA THR A 178 -28.37 0.57 -9.43
C THR A 178 -27.10 0.34 -10.27
N ALA A 179 -26.74 -0.93 -10.45
CA ALA A 179 -25.70 -1.36 -11.38
C ALA A 179 -26.30 -1.57 -12.77
N CYS A 180 -25.65 -1.05 -13.80
CA CYS A 180 -25.99 -1.19 -15.20
C CYS A 180 -24.81 -1.81 -15.94
N LEU A 181 -24.84 -3.14 -16.08
CA LEU A 181 -23.76 -3.97 -16.61
C LEU A 181 -24.17 -4.57 -17.96
N ASP A 182 -23.20 -5.01 -18.75
CA ASP A 182 -23.41 -5.87 -19.91
C ASP A 182 -22.69 -7.22 -19.78
N SER A 183 -22.90 -8.10 -20.77
CA SER A 183 -22.36 -9.46 -20.76
C SER A 183 -20.87 -9.55 -21.09
N ASN A 184 -20.20 -8.41 -21.37
CA ASN A 184 -18.78 -8.34 -21.65
C ASN A 184 -17.96 -8.05 -20.38
N LEU A 185 -18.64 -7.80 -19.25
CA LEU A 185 -18.02 -7.75 -17.93
C LEU A 185 -17.67 -9.16 -17.44
N HIS A 186 -16.38 -9.36 -17.16
CA HIS A 186 -15.82 -10.51 -16.46
C HIS A 186 -15.52 -10.11 -15.01
N GLU A 187 -16.33 -10.58 -14.09
CA GLU A 187 -16.24 -10.20 -12.68
C GLU A 187 -15.68 -11.35 -11.85
N ALA A 188 -14.50 -11.13 -11.28
CA ALA A 188 -13.82 -12.06 -10.38
C ALA A 188 -14.04 -11.59 -8.93
N GLY A 189 -15.31 -11.57 -8.53
CA GLY A 189 -15.84 -10.98 -7.30
C GLY A 189 -17.37 -10.95 -7.33
N ASN A 190 -18.00 -10.33 -6.35
CA ASN A 190 -19.46 -10.23 -6.29
C ASN A 190 -19.96 -8.84 -6.68
N CYS A 191 -21.09 -8.82 -7.40
CA CYS A 191 -21.78 -7.58 -7.71
C CYS A 191 -22.88 -7.32 -6.70
N TYR A 192 -22.76 -6.24 -5.96
CA TYR A 192 -23.74 -5.72 -5.03
C TYR A 192 -24.41 -4.50 -5.63
N GLY A 193 -25.75 -4.49 -5.67
CA GLY A 193 -26.47 -3.32 -6.12
C GLY A 193 -27.85 -3.18 -5.50
N GLY A 194 -28.35 -1.95 -5.48
CA GLY A 194 -29.73 -1.65 -5.08
C GLY A 194 -30.76 -2.35 -5.95
N ALA A 195 -32.01 -2.37 -5.49
CA ALA A 195 -33.12 -2.98 -6.23
C ALA A 195 -33.22 -2.40 -7.65
N GLY A 196 -33.27 -3.27 -8.67
CA GLY A 196 -33.27 -2.88 -10.09
C GLY A 196 -31.91 -2.95 -10.78
N SER A 197 -30.85 -3.34 -10.06
CA SER A 197 -29.55 -3.65 -10.66
C SER A 197 -29.61 -4.92 -11.52
N ASN A 198 -28.85 -4.95 -12.63
CA ASN A 198 -28.77 -6.12 -13.52
C ASN A 198 -27.47 -6.92 -13.35
N CYS A 199 -26.97 -7.05 -12.11
CA CYS A 199 -25.74 -7.79 -11.76
C CYS A 199 -25.66 -9.20 -12.37
N ASN A 200 -26.81 -9.87 -12.55
CA ASN A 200 -26.90 -11.20 -13.13
C ASN A 200 -26.46 -11.30 -14.61
N VAL A 201 -26.19 -10.18 -15.29
CA VAL A 201 -25.73 -10.13 -16.68
C VAL A 201 -24.21 -10.32 -16.80
N ALA A 202 -23.45 -10.06 -15.73
CA ALA A 202 -22.01 -10.23 -15.69
C ALA A 202 -21.59 -11.70 -15.85
N GLN A 203 -20.40 -11.94 -16.40
CA GLN A 203 -19.78 -13.26 -16.40
C GLN A 203 -18.89 -13.41 -15.17
N TYR A 204 -19.25 -14.30 -14.25
CA TYR A 204 -18.48 -14.51 -13.02
C TYR A 204 -17.31 -15.46 -13.24
N TYR A 205 -16.10 -14.94 -13.03
CA TYR A 205 -14.83 -15.66 -13.16
C TYR A 205 -14.41 -16.27 -11.83
N CYS A 206 -13.62 -17.34 -11.91
CA CYS A 206 -12.98 -17.97 -10.77
C CYS A 206 -11.77 -17.16 -10.33
N TYR A 207 -11.66 -16.91 -9.02
CA TYR A 207 -10.55 -16.21 -8.38
C TYR A 207 -10.18 -16.88 -7.05
N ASN A 208 -9.03 -16.52 -6.51
CA ASN A 208 -8.64 -16.88 -5.15
C ASN A 208 -7.89 -15.70 -4.49
N SER A 209 -7.37 -15.90 -3.29
CA SER A 209 -6.67 -14.85 -2.54
C SER A 209 -5.19 -14.73 -2.87
N ASP A 210 -4.65 -15.55 -3.77
CA ASP A 210 -3.23 -15.56 -4.07
C ASP A 210 -2.88 -14.27 -4.83
N PRO A 211 -1.94 -13.45 -4.33
CA PRO A 211 -1.50 -12.25 -5.03
C PRO A 211 -0.99 -12.59 -6.44
N GLY A 212 -1.44 -11.83 -7.45
CA GLY A 212 -1.07 -12.08 -8.85
C GLY A 212 -1.84 -13.22 -9.54
N TYR A 213 -2.83 -13.81 -8.88
CA TYR A 213 -3.70 -14.80 -9.51
C TYR A 213 -4.50 -14.19 -10.66
N VAL A 214 -4.36 -14.76 -11.85
CA VAL A 214 -5.11 -14.34 -13.04
C VAL A 214 -6.50 -15.00 -13.04
N PRO A 215 -7.60 -14.23 -13.00
CA PRO A 215 -8.95 -14.77 -13.04
C PRO A 215 -9.19 -15.62 -14.28
N LYS A 216 -9.91 -16.73 -14.12
CA LYS A 216 -10.21 -17.67 -15.22
C LYS A 216 -11.70 -17.98 -15.32
N PRO A 217 -12.23 -18.28 -16.52
CA PRO A 217 -13.62 -18.69 -16.66
C PRO A 217 -13.88 -20.01 -15.91
N PRO A 218 -15.11 -20.23 -15.39
CA PRO A 218 -15.52 -21.50 -14.80
C PRO A 218 -15.31 -22.70 -15.74
N PRO A 219 -15.13 -23.93 -15.22
CA PRO A 219 -15.32 -24.35 -13.82
C PRO A 219 -14.16 -23.99 -12.87
N CYS A 220 -14.49 -23.62 -11.64
CA CYS A 220 -13.50 -23.35 -10.59
C CYS A 220 -12.93 -24.65 -10.01
N VAL A 221 -11.62 -24.66 -9.75
CA VAL A 221 -10.92 -25.79 -9.14
C VAL A 221 -10.41 -25.31 -7.79
N ALA A 222 -10.61 -26.08 -6.72
CA ALA A 222 -10.15 -25.69 -5.39
C ALA A 222 -8.64 -25.33 -5.42
N PRO A 223 -8.24 -24.17 -4.85
CA PRO A 223 -8.96 -23.33 -3.89
C PRO A 223 -9.84 -22.20 -4.48
N ASP A 224 -10.04 -22.14 -5.80
CA ASP A 224 -10.75 -21.04 -6.45
C ASP A 224 -12.24 -20.97 -6.09
N ILE A 225 -12.76 -19.75 -6.01
CA ILE A 225 -14.17 -19.42 -5.77
C ILE A 225 -14.75 -18.65 -6.95
N GLN A 226 -16.05 -18.80 -7.17
CA GLN A 226 -16.80 -18.04 -8.18
C GLN A 226 -17.63 -16.95 -7.50
N GLY A 227 -17.61 -15.75 -8.07
CA GLY A 227 -18.45 -14.63 -7.66
C GLY A 227 -19.93 -14.82 -7.97
N THR A 228 -20.77 -13.96 -7.39
CA THR A 228 -22.23 -14.00 -7.56
C THR A 228 -22.87 -12.60 -7.55
N ALA A 229 -24.10 -12.51 -8.05
CA ALA A 229 -24.93 -11.30 -7.97
C ALA A 229 -25.72 -11.24 -6.64
N ILE A 230 -25.66 -10.09 -5.96
CA ILE A 230 -26.35 -9.82 -4.70
C ILE A 230 -27.22 -8.57 -4.86
N VAL A 231 -28.51 -8.79 -5.15
CA VAL A 231 -29.50 -7.74 -5.39
C VAL A 231 -30.81 -8.10 -4.68
N PRO A 232 -31.38 -7.22 -3.81
CA PRO A 232 -30.83 -5.93 -3.40
C PRO A 232 -29.71 -6.06 -2.35
N ALA A 233 -28.70 -5.21 -2.46
CA ALA A 233 -27.69 -5.00 -1.43
C ALA A 233 -28.07 -3.83 -0.51
N PRO A 234 -27.52 -3.78 0.73
CA PRO A 234 -27.58 -2.59 1.58
C PRO A 234 -26.91 -1.38 0.93
N THR A 235 -27.02 -0.20 1.55
CA THR A 235 -26.18 0.95 1.17
C THR A 235 -24.97 1.02 2.09
N LEU A 236 -23.79 1.31 1.55
CA LEU A 236 -22.59 1.63 2.31
C LEU A 236 -22.45 3.15 2.48
N PRO A 237 -22.21 3.66 3.71
CA PRO A 237 -21.88 5.06 3.90
C PRO A 237 -20.52 5.39 3.29
N ASP A 238 -20.28 6.67 3.02
CA ASP A 238 -18.93 7.17 2.72
C ASP A 238 -17.97 6.80 3.88
N PRO A 239 -16.85 6.11 3.62
CA PRO A 239 -15.80 5.82 4.60
C PRO A 239 -15.25 7.07 5.30
N GLY A 240 -15.29 8.25 4.65
CA GLY A 240 -14.83 9.49 5.26
C GLY A 240 -13.31 9.57 5.43
N PHE A 241 -12.54 8.92 4.55
CA PHE A 241 -11.08 8.99 4.57
C PHE A 241 -10.59 10.45 4.45
N LEU A 242 -9.47 10.74 5.12
CA LEU A 242 -8.87 12.06 5.20
C LEU A 242 -7.47 12.06 4.56
N ALA A 243 -7.11 13.17 3.92
CA ALA A 243 -5.76 13.44 3.43
C ALA A 243 -5.00 14.34 4.42
N THR A 244 -4.53 13.76 5.52
CA THR A 244 -3.93 14.50 6.66
C THR A 244 -2.62 15.21 6.30
N SER A 245 -1.84 14.67 5.36
CA SER A 245 -0.52 15.22 5.02
C SER A 245 -0.55 16.44 4.10
N VAL A 246 -1.68 16.79 3.50
CA VAL A 246 -1.80 17.87 2.48
C VAL A 246 -1.26 19.20 3.00
N GLY A 247 -1.49 19.53 4.27
CA GLY A 247 -1.08 20.80 4.88
C GLY A 247 0.44 21.05 4.87
N TYR A 248 1.25 20.00 4.78
CA TYR A 248 2.72 20.08 4.80
C TYR A 248 3.33 20.32 3.40
N TYR A 249 2.54 20.21 2.33
CA TYR A 249 3.02 20.31 0.94
C TYR A 249 2.42 21.50 0.19
N SER A 250 2.38 22.68 0.82
CA SER A 250 1.76 23.90 0.26
C SER A 250 2.69 24.75 -0.61
N THR A 251 3.98 24.39 -0.69
CA THR A 251 4.96 25.16 -1.47
C THR A 251 4.62 25.13 -2.95
N ALA A 252 4.55 26.30 -3.59
CA ALA A 252 4.33 26.37 -5.03
C ALA A 252 5.47 25.71 -5.82
N ARG A 253 5.12 24.86 -6.78
CA ARG A 253 6.03 24.15 -7.67
C ARG A 253 5.65 24.41 -9.12
N ALA A 254 6.64 24.24 -9.99
CA ALA A 254 6.47 24.32 -11.43
C ALA A 254 7.14 23.13 -12.08
N TYR A 255 6.51 22.59 -13.12
CA TYR A 255 7.13 21.59 -13.98
C TYR A 255 8.18 22.26 -14.86
N SER A 256 9.41 21.75 -14.81
CA SER A 256 10.53 22.27 -15.61
C SER A 256 11.18 21.09 -16.34
N GLN A 257 10.83 20.94 -17.62
CA GLN A 257 11.29 19.82 -18.43
C GLN A 257 12.83 19.76 -18.45
N TRP A 258 13.38 18.56 -18.26
CA TRP A 258 14.81 18.28 -18.30
C TRP A 258 15.64 19.07 -17.29
N ASN A 259 15.07 19.39 -16.12
CA ASN A 259 15.83 20.02 -15.03
C ASN A 259 16.96 19.13 -14.44
N ARG A 260 17.13 17.90 -14.95
CA ARG A 260 18.28 17.01 -14.74
C ARG A 260 18.99 16.61 -16.05
N GLY A 261 18.73 17.33 -17.14
CA GLY A 261 19.36 17.16 -18.46
C GLY A 261 18.79 16.03 -19.31
N THR A 262 18.49 14.87 -18.72
CA THR A 262 17.93 13.68 -19.42
C THR A 262 16.64 13.16 -18.81
N TRP A 263 16.17 13.77 -17.72
CA TRP A 263 14.87 13.55 -17.10
C TRP A 263 14.50 14.79 -16.26
N THR A 264 13.28 14.80 -15.73
CA THR A 264 12.71 15.88 -14.93
C THR A 264 12.45 15.37 -13.52
N GLU A 265 13.09 15.97 -12.53
CA GLU A 265 12.79 15.74 -11.12
C GLU A 265 11.65 16.66 -10.69
N MET A 266 10.56 16.08 -10.22
CA MET A 266 9.42 16.80 -9.69
C MET A 266 9.45 16.71 -8.16
N TYR A 267 9.28 17.85 -7.50
CA TYR A 267 9.17 17.93 -6.04
C TYR A 267 7.72 17.98 -5.61
N PRO A 268 7.34 17.42 -4.45
CA PRO A 268 5.99 17.56 -3.94
C PRO A 268 5.69 19.03 -3.58
N GLY A 269 4.42 19.38 -3.62
CA GLY A 269 3.95 20.76 -3.46
C GLY A 269 2.71 21.09 -4.28
N ALA A 270 2.38 22.37 -4.34
CA ALA A 270 1.25 22.90 -5.09
C ALA A 270 1.65 23.25 -6.54
N TYR A 271 1.07 22.53 -7.49
CA TYR A 271 1.19 22.80 -8.92
C TYR A 271 -0.06 23.56 -9.39
N GLY A 272 0.14 24.56 -10.25
CA GLY A 272 -0.93 25.32 -10.90
C GLY A 272 -1.67 24.46 -11.93
N SER A 273 -1.74 24.93 -13.18
CA SER A 273 -2.21 24.09 -14.29
C SER A 273 -1.07 23.16 -14.70
N PHE A 274 -1.19 21.88 -14.38
CA PHE A 274 -0.23 20.87 -14.81
C PHE A 274 -0.72 20.17 -16.07
N HIS A 275 0.18 20.10 -17.06
CA HIS A 275 -0.07 19.37 -18.29
C HIS A 275 1.19 18.61 -18.70
N LEU A 276 1.12 17.28 -18.71
CA LEU A 276 2.18 16.43 -19.24
C LEU A 276 1.95 16.22 -20.75
N THR A 277 2.62 17.01 -21.60
CA THR A 277 2.41 17.03 -23.06
C THR A 277 3.53 16.39 -23.88
N GLY A 278 3.18 15.67 -24.96
CA GLY A 278 4.09 14.82 -25.75
C GLY A 278 4.89 15.52 -26.85
N GLY A 279 4.99 16.86 -26.86
CA GLY A 279 5.67 17.61 -27.92
C GLY A 279 7.20 17.41 -27.98
N SER A 280 7.80 16.96 -26.89
CA SER A 280 9.19 16.50 -26.79
C SER A 280 9.19 15.44 -25.70
N ALA A 281 9.75 14.26 -25.98
CA ALA A 281 9.66 13.12 -25.08
C ALA A 281 10.03 13.53 -23.64
N SER A 282 9.24 13.19 -22.61
CA SER A 282 9.51 13.70 -21.25
C SER A 282 9.44 12.61 -20.20
N CYS A 283 10.54 12.39 -19.49
CA CYS A 283 10.61 11.47 -18.36
C CYS A 283 10.58 12.26 -17.06
N ALA A 284 9.53 12.09 -16.29
CA ALA A 284 9.30 12.79 -15.04
C ALA A 284 9.34 11.80 -13.87
N PHE A 285 10.27 12.02 -12.95
CA PHE A 285 10.39 11.29 -11.70
C PHE A 285 9.74 12.10 -10.58
N LEU A 286 8.83 11.50 -9.83
CA LEU A 286 8.15 12.10 -8.70
C LEU A 286 8.90 11.79 -7.40
N ASP A 287 9.38 12.83 -6.72
CA ASP A 287 9.81 12.71 -5.33
C ASP A 287 8.62 12.36 -4.42
N PRO A 288 8.86 11.62 -3.32
CA PRO A 288 7.81 11.25 -2.37
C PRO A 288 7.12 12.48 -1.79
N GLY A 289 5.81 12.40 -1.55
CA GLY A 289 5.04 13.50 -0.97
C GLY A 289 3.66 13.69 -1.57
N VAL A 290 3.04 14.82 -1.26
CA VAL A 290 1.74 15.21 -1.80
C VAL A 290 1.89 16.21 -2.94
N TYR A 291 1.25 15.93 -4.08
CA TYR A 291 1.17 16.81 -5.23
C TYR A 291 -0.23 17.41 -5.28
N GLN A 292 -0.34 18.70 -5.00
CA GLN A 292 -1.62 19.41 -5.02
C GLN A 292 -1.84 20.04 -6.40
N TRP A 293 -2.81 19.51 -7.14
CA TRP A 293 -3.12 19.96 -8.50
C TRP A 293 -4.16 21.09 -8.45
N THR A 294 -3.72 22.31 -8.13
CA THR A 294 -4.62 23.42 -7.79
C THR A 294 -5.50 23.90 -8.95
N ASN A 295 -5.05 23.79 -10.20
CA ASN A 295 -5.85 24.08 -11.39
C ASN A 295 -5.94 22.87 -12.33
N GLY A 296 -6.02 21.67 -11.74
CA GLY A 296 -6.19 20.41 -12.45
C GLY A 296 -4.89 19.74 -12.91
N TYR A 297 -5.02 18.45 -13.20
CA TYR A 297 -4.01 17.58 -13.78
C TYR A 297 -4.48 17.13 -15.16
N SER A 298 -3.63 17.32 -16.14
CA SER A 298 -3.83 16.80 -17.49
C SER A 298 -2.59 16.06 -17.98
N SER A 299 -2.79 14.99 -18.74
CA SER A 299 -1.72 14.22 -19.38
C SER A 299 -2.16 13.79 -20.78
N ASP A 300 -1.45 14.24 -21.82
CA ASP A 300 -1.80 14.06 -23.23
C ASP A 300 -0.59 13.72 -24.12
N ALA A 301 0.13 12.64 -23.83
CA ALA A 301 1.48 12.58 -24.35
C ALA A 301 1.95 11.19 -24.78
N ASN A 302 1.71 10.89 -26.06
CA ASN A 302 2.64 10.04 -26.82
C ASN A 302 4.07 10.53 -26.53
N GLY A 303 4.95 9.65 -26.08
CA GLY A 303 6.33 10.03 -25.78
C GLY A 303 6.54 10.64 -24.39
N SER A 304 5.61 10.55 -23.43
CA SER A 304 5.92 10.90 -22.03
C SER A 304 5.79 9.71 -21.09
N MET A 305 6.54 9.81 -20.00
CA MET A 305 6.52 8.89 -18.88
C MET A 305 6.59 9.66 -17.55
N LEU A 306 5.68 9.35 -16.64
CA LEU A 306 5.63 9.86 -15.27
C LEU A 306 5.68 8.70 -14.29
N SER A 307 6.64 8.68 -13.36
CA SER A 307 6.68 7.63 -12.35
C SER A 307 7.42 8.03 -11.07
N ASN A 308 7.14 7.36 -9.96
CA ASN A 308 7.94 7.37 -8.74
C ASN A 308 8.77 6.08 -8.56
N GLU A 309 8.81 5.17 -9.52
CA GLU A 309 9.61 3.94 -9.46
C GLU A 309 11.09 4.22 -9.71
N LEU A 310 11.96 3.71 -8.86
CA LEU A 310 13.41 3.92 -8.93
C LEU A 310 14.04 2.66 -9.49
N ARG A 311 14.67 2.78 -10.67
CA ARG A 311 15.24 1.64 -11.39
C ARG A 311 16.76 1.73 -11.45
N ALA A 312 17.43 0.60 -11.56
CA ALA A 312 18.86 0.55 -11.83
C ALA A 312 19.17 1.12 -13.24
N PRO A 313 20.40 1.60 -13.47
CA PRO A 313 20.88 1.79 -14.83
C PRO A 313 21.05 0.42 -15.48
N ASP A 314 20.76 0.28 -16.78
CA ASP A 314 20.84 -1.01 -17.48
C ASP A 314 20.11 -2.14 -16.73
N GLU A 315 18.88 -1.88 -16.28
CA GLU A 315 17.97 -2.83 -15.64
C GLU A 315 18.09 -4.26 -16.19
N ALA A 316 18.29 -5.22 -15.29
CA ALA A 316 18.49 -6.60 -15.66
C ALA A 316 17.18 -7.27 -16.10
N LEU A 317 17.24 -8.15 -17.09
CA LEU A 317 16.11 -8.99 -17.47
C LEU A 317 15.83 -9.99 -16.34
N TRP A 318 14.61 -10.01 -15.82
CA TRP A 318 14.19 -10.90 -14.71
C TRP A 318 14.54 -12.39 -14.91
N SER A 319 14.57 -12.85 -16.17
CA SER A 319 14.88 -14.24 -16.52
C SER A 319 16.37 -14.51 -16.79
N ASN A 320 17.17 -13.46 -16.94
CA ASN A 320 18.60 -13.54 -17.17
C ASN A 320 19.30 -12.24 -16.67
N PRO A 321 19.90 -12.25 -15.48
CA PRO A 321 20.50 -11.05 -14.88
C PRO A 321 21.74 -10.52 -15.65
N ASN A 322 22.24 -11.27 -16.64
CA ASN A 322 23.37 -10.86 -17.49
C ASN A 322 22.93 -10.17 -18.79
N SER A 323 21.68 -9.74 -18.90
CA SER A 323 21.17 -9.06 -20.10
C SER A 323 20.22 -7.95 -19.71
N VAL A 324 20.36 -6.79 -20.35
CA VAL A 324 19.42 -5.68 -20.21
C VAL A 324 17.99 -6.11 -20.56
N ALA A 325 17.03 -5.68 -19.75
CA ALA A 325 15.61 -5.78 -20.05
C ALA A 325 15.27 -5.05 -21.37
N ASN A 326 14.39 -5.64 -22.19
CA ASN A 326 13.95 -5.00 -23.43
C ASN A 326 12.42 -5.11 -23.58
N PRO A 327 11.69 -3.98 -23.49
CA PRO A 327 12.20 -2.64 -23.16
C PRO A 327 12.66 -2.56 -21.69
N GLN A 328 13.42 -1.52 -21.34
CA GLN A 328 13.64 -1.14 -19.94
C GLN A 328 12.45 -0.32 -19.43
N PHE A 329 12.23 -0.30 -18.12
CA PHE A 329 11.08 0.40 -17.54
C PHE A 329 10.98 1.87 -17.98
N TRP A 330 12.10 2.59 -17.99
CA TRP A 330 12.18 4.01 -18.40
C TRP A 330 12.31 4.25 -19.91
N ASP A 331 12.19 3.19 -20.72
CA ASP A 331 12.26 3.20 -22.19
C ASP A 331 10.92 2.75 -22.81
N GLN A 332 9.81 3.16 -22.19
CA GLN A 332 8.45 2.83 -22.60
C GLN A 332 7.77 3.99 -23.34
N ASN A 333 6.70 3.70 -24.08
CA ASN A 333 5.87 4.73 -24.73
C ASN A 333 6.65 5.74 -25.60
N GLY A 334 7.76 5.32 -26.21
CA GLY A 334 8.60 6.15 -27.08
C GLY A 334 9.57 7.09 -26.36
N VAL A 335 9.68 7.04 -25.03
CA VAL A 335 10.81 7.66 -24.30
C VAL A 335 12.03 6.74 -24.30
N SER A 336 13.23 7.30 -24.10
CA SER A 336 14.44 6.53 -23.77
C SER A 336 15.21 7.27 -22.69
N CYS A 337 14.92 6.95 -21.45
CA CYS A 337 15.44 7.63 -20.26
C CYS A 337 16.03 6.67 -19.24
N ALA A 338 16.06 5.36 -19.50
CA ALA A 338 16.73 4.40 -18.66
C ALA A 338 18.18 4.83 -18.43
N GLY A 339 18.67 4.64 -17.19
CA GLY A 339 20.07 4.90 -16.89
C GLY A 339 20.97 3.95 -17.68
N HIS A 340 22.19 4.38 -17.96
CA HIS A 340 23.19 3.55 -18.64
C HIS A 340 24.58 3.80 -18.07
N PHE A 341 25.29 2.71 -17.80
CA PHE A 341 26.66 2.74 -17.29
C PHE A 341 27.61 1.90 -18.14
N THR A 342 28.90 2.19 -18.02
CA THR A 342 29.95 1.39 -18.62
C THR A 342 31.07 1.18 -17.62
N VAL A 343 31.75 0.04 -17.75
CA VAL A 343 32.90 -0.33 -16.92
C VAL A 343 34.18 -0.23 -17.74
N ALA A 344 35.20 0.43 -17.20
CA ALA A 344 36.50 0.60 -17.84
C ALA A 344 37.66 0.35 -16.86
N ASN A 345 38.86 0.18 -17.42
CA ASN A 345 40.10 0.19 -16.63
C ASN A 345 40.29 1.59 -16.03
N GLY A 346 40.48 1.65 -14.71
CA GLY A 346 40.83 2.89 -14.04
C GLY A 346 42.29 3.26 -14.20
N ALA A 347 42.61 4.47 -13.75
CA ALA A 347 44.00 4.92 -13.68
C ALA A 347 44.82 3.98 -12.79
N PRO A 348 46.11 3.76 -13.09
CA PRO A 348 47.03 3.10 -12.17
C PRO A 348 47.05 3.82 -10.82
N GLN A 349 46.88 3.06 -9.74
CA GLN A 349 46.84 3.56 -8.37
C GLN A 349 48.24 3.52 -7.77
N THR A 350 48.64 4.60 -7.09
CA THR A 350 49.92 4.71 -6.36
C THR A 350 49.66 5.36 -5.01
N VAL A 351 49.94 4.68 -3.90
CA VAL A 351 49.77 5.23 -2.55
C VAL A 351 50.99 6.07 -2.18
N THR A 352 50.79 7.35 -1.86
CA THR A 352 51.89 8.31 -1.61
C THR A 352 52.11 8.68 -0.13
N LEU A 353 51.22 8.30 0.81
CA LEU A 353 51.32 8.65 2.24
C LEU A 353 50.80 7.54 3.19
N LEU A 354 51.50 7.37 4.33
CA LEU A 354 51.27 6.46 5.49
C LEU A 354 49.85 6.57 6.11
N PRO A 355 49.28 5.53 6.80
CA PRO A 355 49.96 4.54 7.68
C PRO A 355 49.84 3.03 7.28
N THR A 356 50.70 2.24 7.95
CA THR A 356 50.81 0.76 8.12
C THR A 356 50.12 -0.19 7.16
N CYS A 357 50.89 -1.19 6.68
CA CYS A 357 50.36 -2.31 5.92
C CYS A 357 49.24 -3.06 6.61
N THR A 358 48.06 -3.01 6.02
CA THR A 358 47.07 -4.08 6.09
C THR A 358 47.18 -4.90 4.80
N ASN A 359 46.33 -5.89 4.54
CA ASN A 359 46.20 -6.48 3.19
C ASN A 359 45.83 -5.42 2.09
N LEU A 360 45.82 -4.13 2.42
CA LEU A 360 45.25 -2.99 1.71
C LEU A 360 46.10 -1.69 1.82
N SER A 361 47.39 -1.68 2.21
CA SER A 361 48.28 -0.49 2.04
C SER A 361 49.79 -0.82 2.25
N PRO A 362 50.80 -0.08 1.72
CA PRO A 362 52.22 -0.51 1.72
C PRO A 362 53.18 0.20 2.69
N VAL A 363 54.19 -0.55 3.15
CA VAL A 363 55.63 -0.22 3.08
C VAL A 363 56.39 -1.52 2.75
N SER A 364 57.16 -1.47 1.65
CA SER A 364 58.12 -2.46 1.10
C SER A 364 58.62 -3.55 2.07
N PRO A 365 58.66 -4.83 1.65
CA PRO A 365 59.25 -5.26 0.37
C PRO A 365 58.27 -5.97 -0.58
N ALA A 366 58.58 -5.89 -1.88
CA ALA A 366 57.94 -6.54 -3.05
C ALA A 366 56.64 -7.35 -2.77
N GLY A 367 55.48 -6.78 -3.12
CA GLY A 367 54.17 -7.48 -3.05
C GLY A 367 52.95 -6.65 -2.64
N CYS A 368 53.04 -5.33 -2.49
CA CYS A 368 51.90 -4.47 -2.11
C CYS A 368 51.25 -3.81 -3.33
N HIS A 369 49.92 -3.88 -3.43
CA HIS A 369 49.15 -3.42 -4.58
C HIS A 369 47.93 -2.62 -4.14
N SER A 370 47.57 -1.59 -4.89
CA SER A 370 46.47 -0.65 -4.58
C SER A 370 45.38 -0.62 -5.68
N GLY A 371 45.41 -1.60 -6.59
CA GLY A 371 44.37 -1.81 -7.61
C GLY A 371 43.35 -2.86 -7.16
N ILE A 372 42.73 -3.52 -8.13
CA ILE A 372 41.83 -4.64 -7.87
C ILE A 372 42.58 -5.96 -8.08
N THR A 373 42.38 -6.93 -7.18
CA THR A 373 43.19 -8.16 -7.14
C THR A 373 42.34 -9.41 -7.00
N ASP A 374 42.51 -10.38 -7.90
CA ASP A 374 42.01 -11.76 -7.74
C ASP A 374 43.14 -12.72 -7.40
N THR A 375 43.29 -13.06 -6.11
CA THR A 375 44.33 -13.98 -5.63
C THR A 375 44.12 -15.41 -6.11
N GLN A 376 42.91 -15.78 -6.56
CA GLN A 376 42.57 -17.12 -7.01
C GLN A 376 42.58 -17.28 -8.52
N SER A 377 42.78 -16.19 -9.29
CA SER A 377 42.88 -16.20 -10.76
C SER A 377 41.71 -16.92 -11.45
N ARG A 378 40.49 -16.64 -11.02
CA ARG A 378 39.27 -17.40 -11.36
C ARG A 378 38.72 -17.05 -12.74
N ASN A 379 38.64 -15.77 -13.10
CA ASN A 379 38.04 -15.36 -14.37
C ASN A 379 38.78 -14.24 -15.13
N ASN A 380 39.90 -13.72 -14.60
CA ASN A 380 40.67 -12.58 -15.14
C ASN A 380 39.83 -11.30 -15.42
N LYS A 381 38.57 -11.28 -14.98
CA LYS A 381 37.59 -10.20 -15.07
C LYS A 381 36.69 -10.28 -13.84
N TRP A 382 36.17 -9.14 -13.43
CA TRP A 382 35.19 -9.05 -12.35
C TRP A 382 33.84 -8.68 -12.94
N GLY A 383 32.77 -9.19 -12.34
CA GLY A 383 31.42 -8.73 -12.58
C GLY A 383 31.20 -7.44 -11.80
N VAL A 384 30.48 -6.50 -12.40
CA VAL A 384 30.10 -5.22 -11.79
C VAL A 384 28.60 -5.04 -11.96
N GLU A 385 27.92 -4.79 -10.86
CA GLU A 385 26.50 -4.42 -10.82
C GLU A 385 26.32 -3.12 -10.04
N LEU A 386 25.31 -2.35 -10.43
CA LEU A 386 24.93 -1.10 -9.78
C LEU A 386 23.50 -1.19 -9.26
N THR A 387 23.24 -0.56 -8.12
CA THR A 387 21.87 -0.21 -7.71
C THR A 387 21.72 1.30 -7.62
N SER A 388 20.56 1.80 -8.04
CA SER A 388 20.19 3.20 -7.87
C SER A 388 19.74 3.42 -6.44
N VAL A 389 20.30 4.43 -5.77
CA VAL A 389 19.96 4.76 -4.38
C VAL A 389 19.45 6.18 -4.29
N ARG A 390 18.36 6.35 -3.53
CA ARG A 390 17.77 7.65 -3.20
C ARG A 390 17.47 7.72 -1.71
N PHE A 391 17.61 8.90 -1.13
CA PHE A 391 17.15 9.17 0.22
C PHE A 391 15.92 10.06 0.19
N ASP A 392 14.81 9.48 0.62
CA ASP A 392 13.52 10.13 0.62
C ASP A 392 13.28 10.89 1.92
N GLN A 393 12.66 12.07 1.76
CA GLN A 393 12.26 12.94 2.86
C GLN A 393 10.75 13.10 2.83
N PHE A 394 10.14 12.91 4.00
CA PHE A 394 8.73 13.15 4.22
C PHE A 394 8.57 14.37 5.13
N LEU A 395 7.70 15.29 4.75
CA LEU A 395 7.54 16.56 5.46
C LEU A 395 6.49 16.53 6.59
N ASP A 396 5.67 15.47 6.66
CA ASP A 396 4.58 15.36 7.65
C ASP A 396 5.08 14.73 8.96
N PRO A 397 5.33 15.54 10.02
CA PRO A 397 5.85 15.06 11.30
C PRO A 397 4.84 14.23 12.10
N SER A 398 3.58 14.13 11.68
CA SER A 398 2.55 13.34 12.37
C SER A 398 2.62 11.85 12.06
N VAL A 399 3.39 11.45 11.04
CA VAL A 399 3.61 10.05 10.68
C VAL A 399 4.72 9.47 11.58
N SER A 400 4.45 8.32 12.21
CA SER A 400 5.36 7.64 13.14
C SER A 400 6.09 6.46 12.49
N PRO A 401 7.39 6.23 12.80
CA PRO A 401 8.25 7.11 13.60
C PRO A 401 8.49 8.46 12.91
N PRO A 402 8.77 9.53 13.66
CA PRO A 402 8.87 10.89 13.14
C PRO A 402 9.78 10.91 11.92
N THR A 403 9.21 11.43 10.82
CA THR A 403 9.73 11.64 9.45
C THR A 403 11.21 11.34 9.26
N CYS A 404 11.53 10.64 8.17
CA CYS A 404 12.88 10.22 7.80
C CYS A 404 13.84 11.43 7.66
N TYR A 405 14.36 11.89 8.79
CA TYR A 405 15.27 13.01 8.91
C TYR A 405 16.71 12.50 8.82
N PRO A 406 17.64 13.35 8.35
CA PRO A 406 19.06 13.01 8.35
C PRO A 406 19.53 12.62 9.77
N PRO A 407 20.41 11.60 9.91
CA PRO A 407 21.16 10.92 8.86
C PRO A 407 20.47 9.67 8.25
N SER A 408 19.25 9.34 8.68
CA SER A 408 18.54 8.08 8.38
C SER A 408 17.32 8.26 7.47
N SER A 409 17.41 9.19 6.50
CA SER A 409 16.36 9.41 5.49
C SER A 409 15.92 8.09 4.85
N CYS A 410 14.66 8.00 4.44
CA CYS A 410 14.03 6.76 4.01
C CYS A 410 14.70 6.28 2.73
N LYS A 411 15.68 5.39 2.89
CA LYS A 411 16.54 4.99 1.79
C LYS A 411 15.76 4.06 0.87
N ARG A 412 15.76 4.38 -0.42
CA ARG A 412 15.36 3.53 -1.53
C ARG A 412 16.61 3.01 -2.24
N GLU A 413 16.58 1.76 -2.63
CA GLU A 413 17.67 1.07 -3.30
C GLU A 413 17.04 0.05 -4.24
N SER A 414 17.18 0.27 -5.54
CA SER A 414 16.57 -0.58 -6.58
C SER A 414 17.16 -1.98 -6.62
N ALA A 415 16.47 -2.89 -7.30
CA ALA A 415 17.07 -4.12 -7.85
C ALA A 415 18.39 -3.82 -8.61
N PRO A 416 19.31 -4.80 -8.69
CA PRO A 416 20.59 -4.68 -9.39
C PRO A 416 20.42 -4.48 -10.91
N SER A 417 21.36 -3.74 -11.50
CA SER A 417 21.54 -3.65 -12.95
C SER A 417 21.91 -5.00 -13.56
N GLU A 418 21.93 -5.09 -14.89
CA GLU A 418 22.65 -6.17 -15.53
C GLU A 418 24.11 -6.21 -15.07
N CYS A 419 24.69 -7.40 -15.03
CA CYS A 419 26.11 -7.52 -14.77
C CYS A 419 26.96 -7.14 -15.98
N GLN A 420 27.88 -6.19 -15.78
CA GLN A 420 28.92 -5.86 -16.76
C GLN A 420 30.29 -6.38 -16.33
N LEU A 421 31.06 -6.90 -17.29
CA LEU A 421 32.41 -7.39 -17.05
C LEU A 421 33.45 -6.27 -17.13
N THR A 422 34.40 -6.25 -16.20
CA THR A 422 35.60 -5.42 -16.32
C THR A 422 36.46 -5.84 -17.53
N PRO A 423 37.27 -4.93 -18.11
CA PRO A 423 38.26 -5.31 -19.11
C PRO A 423 39.38 -6.19 -18.49
N ASN A 424 40.05 -7.01 -19.32
CA ASN A 424 41.04 -8.02 -18.91
C ASN A 424 42.23 -7.50 -18.06
N ALA A 425 42.49 -6.19 -18.03
CA ALA A 425 43.68 -5.62 -17.39
C ALA A 425 43.49 -5.35 -15.89
N VAL A 426 42.24 -5.32 -15.39
CA VAL A 426 41.92 -4.98 -14.00
C VAL A 426 42.43 -6.02 -12.99
N VAL A 427 42.64 -7.27 -13.41
CA VAL A 427 42.89 -8.39 -12.47
C VAL A 427 44.38 -8.70 -12.29
N GLY A 428 45.24 -8.12 -13.15
CA GLY A 428 46.67 -8.42 -13.17
C GLY A 428 46.96 -9.76 -13.88
N ASN A 429 48.21 -10.19 -13.87
CA ASN A 429 48.58 -11.53 -14.35
C ASN A 429 48.35 -12.56 -13.24
N LEU A 430 48.24 -13.85 -13.58
CA LEU A 430 48.10 -14.97 -12.61
C LEU A 430 49.06 -14.77 -11.41
N HIS A 431 48.53 -14.54 -10.21
CA HIS A 431 49.29 -14.30 -8.96
C HIS A 431 50.13 -13.01 -8.89
N SER A 432 49.96 -12.07 -9.82
CA SER A 432 50.57 -10.73 -9.80
C SER A 432 49.46 -9.67 -9.78
N PRO A 433 49.08 -9.19 -8.59
CA PRO A 433 47.99 -8.25 -8.43
C PRO A 433 48.13 -7.00 -9.31
N SER A 434 47.00 -6.47 -9.78
CA SER A 434 46.99 -5.28 -10.62
C SER A 434 47.13 -4.01 -9.77
N ASN A 435 47.77 -2.98 -10.33
CA ASN A 435 47.69 -1.63 -9.79
C ASN A 435 46.56 -0.83 -10.47
N ILE A 436 45.66 -1.50 -11.19
CA ILE A 436 44.61 -0.88 -12.01
C ILE A 436 43.30 -0.92 -11.21
N GLY A 437 42.68 0.23 -11.04
CA GLY A 437 41.34 0.33 -10.45
C GLY A 437 40.22 -0.02 -11.45
N ILE A 438 38.98 0.02 -11.00
CA ILE A 438 37.79 -0.01 -11.87
C ILE A 438 37.24 1.39 -11.98
N THR A 439 36.93 1.84 -13.20
CA THR A 439 36.14 3.05 -13.43
C THR A 439 34.74 2.65 -13.83
N VAL A 440 33.77 3.12 -13.04
CA VAL A 440 32.35 3.03 -13.38
C VAL A 440 31.93 4.38 -13.92
N ASN A 441 31.56 4.42 -15.20
CA ASN A 441 31.14 5.62 -15.90
C ASN A 441 29.62 5.60 -16.08
N ILE A 442 28.92 6.51 -15.39
CA ILE A 442 27.53 6.80 -15.70
C ILE A 442 27.53 7.69 -16.94
N THR A 443 26.81 7.29 -17.99
CA THR A 443 26.71 8.07 -19.24
C THR A 443 25.32 8.67 -19.43
N ARG A 444 24.34 8.08 -18.75
CA ARG A 444 22.99 8.57 -18.59
C ARG A 444 22.53 8.23 -17.17
N ASN A 445 22.13 9.24 -16.40
CA ASN A 445 21.71 9.03 -15.02
C ASN A 445 20.31 8.41 -14.99
N ALA A 446 20.12 7.34 -14.21
CA ALA A 446 18.80 6.77 -13.97
C ALA A 446 17.88 7.81 -13.30
N PRO A 447 16.63 7.95 -13.75
CA PRO A 447 15.67 8.86 -13.12
C PRO A 447 15.50 8.56 -11.63
N GLY A 448 15.62 9.61 -10.80
CA GLY A 448 15.50 9.50 -9.36
C GLY A 448 16.77 9.08 -8.59
N ALA A 449 17.82 8.59 -9.26
CA ALA A 449 19.06 8.19 -8.58
C ALA A 449 19.84 9.40 -8.05
N GLN A 450 20.09 9.41 -6.72
CA GLN A 450 20.96 10.38 -6.04
C GLN A 450 22.36 9.80 -5.80
N TYR A 451 22.44 8.48 -5.69
CA TYR A 451 23.67 7.72 -5.49
C TYR A 451 23.62 6.42 -6.29
N TYR A 452 24.79 5.82 -6.48
CA TYR A 452 24.93 4.43 -6.93
C TYR A 452 25.71 3.62 -5.89
N ASN A 453 25.17 2.47 -5.49
CA ASN A 453 25.98 1.45 -4.85
C ASN A 453 26.68 0.62 -5.93
N VAL A 454 27.93 0.24 -5.70
CA VAL A 454 28.71 -0.62 -6.59
C VAL A 454 28.91 -1.98 -5.92
N TYR A 455 28.61 -3.03 -6.68
CA TYR A 455 28.80 -4.42 -6.30
C TYR A 455 29.80 -5.09 -7.23
N LEU A 456 30.62 -5.96 -6.67
CA LEU A 456 31.67 -6.66 -7.39
C LEU A 456 31.56 -8.17 -7.18
N ASN A 457 31.78 -8.94 -8.24
CA ASN A 457 31.86 -10.40 -8.20
C ASN A 457 33.19 -10.88 -8.81
N PRO A 458 34.09 -11.54 -8.03
CA PRO A 458 35.36 -12.05 -8.56
C PRO A 458 35.21 -13.21 -9.55
N TYR A 459 34.05 -13.86 -9.61
CA TYR A 459 33.72 -14.90 -10.59
C TYR A 459 33.21 -14.35 -11.92
N GLY A 460 33.10 -13.02 -12.07
CA GLY A 460 32.54 -12.41 -13.28
C GLY A 460 31.01 -12.30 -13.23
N CYS A 461 30.38 -12.32 -14.40
CA CYS A 461 28.93 -12.33 -14.55
C CYS A 461 28.44 -13.78 -14.68
N ASP A 462 28.47 -14.52 -13.58
CA ASP A 462 28.11 -15.95 -13.54
C ASP A 462 26.62 -16.21 -13.29
N GLY A 463 25.82 -15.15 -13.11
CA GLY A 463 24.39 -15.21 -12.87
C GLY A 463 23.99 -15.61 -11.44
N VAL A 464 24.92 -15.60 -10.48
CA VAL A 464 24.65 -15.94 -9.08
C VAL A 464 24.74 -14.69 -8.22
N GLN A 465 23.58 -14.19 -7.77
CA GLN A 465 23.48 -12.92 -7.03
C GLN A 465 24.29 -12.90 -5.73
N ASP A 466 24.31 -14.04 -5.01
CA ASP A 466 25.04 -14.19 -3.75
C ASP A 466 26.57 -14.11 -3.90
N HIS A 467 27.11 -14.10 -5.12
CA HIS A 467 28.54 -13.91 -5.36
C HIS A 467 28.95 -12.43 -5.46
N PHE A 468 27.98 -11.52 -5.53
CA PHE A 468 28.22 -10.09 -5.56
C PHE A 468 28.33 -9.52 -4.15
N GLY A 469 29.39 -8.74 -3.90
CA GLY A 469 29.58 -8.02 -2.65
C GLY A 469 29.63 -6.51 -2.87
N TRP A 470 28.92 -5.76 -2.03
CA TRP A 470 28.98 -4.30 -1.99
C TRP A 470 30.40 -3.83 -1.67
N VAL A 471 30.89 -2.82 -2.39
CA VAL A 471 32.23 -2.24 -2.19
C VAL A 471 32.23 -0.73 -1.96
N GLY A 472 31.17 -0.03 -2.35
CA GLY A 472 31.11 1.42 -2.17
C GLY A 472 29.80 2.06 -2.61
N ARG A 473 29.59 3.30 -2.16
CA ARG A 473 28.51 4.19 -2.61
C ARG A 473 29.10 5.50 -3.09
N TYR A 474 28.59 6.00 -4.20
CA TYR A 474 29.07 7.22 -4.84
C TYR A 474 27.91 8.13 -5.23
N ASP A 475 28.12 9.44 -5.24
CA ASP A 475 27.14 10.40 -5.74
C ASP A 475 26.82 10.15 -7.22
N ALA A 476 25.53 10.20 -7.56
CA ALA A 476 25.08 10.18 -8.94
C ALA A 476 25.46 11.49 -9.65
N PRO A 477 25.56 11.49 -10.99
CA PRO A 477 25.89 12.70 -11.74
C PRO A 477 24.91 13.84 -11.44
N GLY A 478 25.45 15.02 -11.12
CA GLY A 478 24.66 16.20 -10.75
C GLY A 478 24.26 16.28 -9.28
N PHE A 479 24.73 15.34 -8.43
CA PHE A 479 24.52 15.34 -6.98
C PHE A 479 25.84 15.47 -6.22
N THR A 480 25.75 16.07 -5.03
CA THR A 480 26.84 16.14 -4.05
C THR A 480 26.25 15.84 -2.67
N ASN A 481 26.65 14.73 -2.06
CA ASN A 481 26.04 14.21 -0.83
C ASN A 481 24.50 14.18 -0.93
N GLY A 482 23.99 13.72 -2.08
CA GLY A 482 22.54 13.60 -2.33
C GLY A 482 21.79 14.92 -2.50
N VAL A 483 22.49 16.06 -2.46
CA VAL A 483 21.91 17.36 -2.78
C VAL A 483 22.12 17.65 -4.27
N PRO A 484 21.08 18.03 -5.03
CA PRO A 484 21.22 18.36 -6.44
C PRO A 484 22.06 19.64 -6.62
N GLY A 485 23.14 19.54 -7.39
CA GLY A 485 24.12 20.61 -7.62
C GLY A 485 24.14 21.20 -9.04
N GLY A 486 23.46 20.58 -10.01
CA GLY A 486 23.41 21.09 -11.39
C GLY A 486 22.82 20.11 -12.40
N LEU A 487 22.74 20.56 -13.67
CA LEU A 487 22.32 19.72 -14.79
C LEU A 487 23.42 18.71 -15.14
N TYR A 488 23.04 17.47 -15.42
CA TYR A 488 23.94 16.50 -16.02
C TYR A 488 23.64 16.36 -17.53
N PRO A 489 24.54 16.82 -18.41
CA PRO A 489 24.31 16.71 -19.86
C PRO A 489 24.39 15.25 -20.32
N SER A 490 23.44 14.85 -21.15
CA SER A 490 23.41 13.53 -21.79
C SER A 490 24.72 13.24 -22.55
N GLY A 491 25.30 12.06 -22.35
CA GLY A 491 26.39 11.54 -23.18
C GLY A 491 27.82 11.87 -22.73
N THR A 492 28.03 12.73 -21.72
CA THR A 492 29.36 12.93 -21.12
C THR A 492 29.57 11.96 -19.97
N ALA A 493 30.42 10.95 -20.12
CA ALA A 493 30.72 9.99 -19.04
C ALA A 493 31.13 10.69 -17.73
N TRP A 494 30.44 10.36 -16.65
CA TRP A 494 30.76 10.74 -15.28
C TRP A 494 31.34 9.53 -14.55
N ALA A 495 32.62 9.60 -14.24
CA ALA A 495 33.28 8.59 -13.42
C ALA A 495 32.83 8.75 -11.96
N LEU A 496 32.21 7.72 -11.39
CA LEU A 496 31.82 7.71 -9.98
C LEU A 496 33.05 7.94 -9.09
N GLY A 497 32.92 8.80 -8.07
CA GLY A 497 34.00 9.09 -7.12
C GLY A 497 35.11 10.03 -7.63
N ALA A 498 34.93 10.69 -8.77
CA ALA A 498 35.92 11.64 -9.31
C ALA A 498 36.02 12.93 -8.45
N ALA A 499 36.84 12.92 -7.40
CA ALA A 499 37.25 14.11 -6.66
C ALA A 499 38.56 14.71 -7.22
N ALA A 500 38.80 16.01 -6.94
CA ALA A 500 40.01 16.74 -7.33
C ALA A 500 41.30 16.07 -6.79
N PRO A 501 42.45 16.20 -7.50
CA PRO A 501 43.66 15.46 -7.19
C PRO A 501 44.28 15.96 -5.89
N ALA A 502 44.26 15.13 -4.84
CA ALA A 502 45.12 15.34 -3.67
C ALA A 502 45.50 14.05 -2.93
N ILE A 503 44.65 13.01 -2.92
CA ILE A 503 44.83 11.78 -2.12
C ILE A 503 44.13 10.62 -2.86
N PRO A 504 44.60 9.36 -2.80
CA PRO A 504 43.91 8.21 -3.37
C PRO A 504 42.39 8.22 -3.13
N PRO A 505 41.57 7.90 -4.16
CA PRO A 505 41.98 7.39 -5.47
C PRO A 505 42.69 8.43 -6.33
N ALA A 506 43.66 7.98 -7.13
CA ALA A 506 44.16 8.79 -8.23
C ALA A 506 42.98 9.15 -9.15
N ALA A 507 42.95 10.39 -9.64
CA ALA A 507 41.87 10.89 -10.48
C ALA A 507 41.52 9.90 -11.60
N GLY A 508 40.27 9.43 -11.62
CA GLY A 508 39.73 8.58 -12.69
C GLY A 508 39.46 7.11 -12.34
N ALA A 509 39.73 6.61 -11.13
CA ALA A 509 39.23 5.30 -10.68
C ALA A 509 38.08 5.45 -9.68
N SER A 510 37.02 4.64 -9.86
CA SER A 510 35.86 4.60 -8.96
C SER A 510 36.11 3.66 -7.79
N VAL A 511 36.58 2.44 -8.08
CA VAL A 511 36.88 1.41 -7.09
C VAL A 511 38.37 1.06 -7.20
N TYR A 512 39.02 0.91 -6.05
CA TYR A 512 40.43 0.57 -5.92
C TYR A 512 40.66 -0.08 -4.55
N ASP A 513 41.82 -0.71 -4.37
CA ASP A 513 42.20 -1.36 -3.11
C ASP A 513 41.14 -2.37 -2.63
N ILE A 514 40.69 -3.22 -3.57
CA ILE A 514 39.80 -4.35 -3.28
C ILE A 514 40.54 -5.62 -3.66
N ASN A 515 40.54 -6.59 -2.75
CA ASN A 515 40.96 -7.94 -3.04
C ASN A 515 39.78 -8.90 -2.97
N ASP A 516 39.90 -10.02 -3.67
CA ASP A 516 38.90 -11.05 -3.77
C ASP A 516 38.62 -11.82 -2.46
N THR A 517 39.44 -11.63 -1.42
CA THR A 517 39.16 -12.14 -0.07
C THR A 517 38.25 -11.21 0.74
N MET A 518 38.09 -9.95 0.33
CA MET A 518 37.12 -9.01 0.92
C MET A 518 35.69 -9.31 0.49
N ILE A 519 35.51 -10.01 -0.63
CA ILE A 519 34.21 -10.48 -1.12
C ILE A 519 34.17 -11.98 -0.90
N SER A 520 33.64 -12.41 0.24
CA SER A 520 33.46 -13.83 0.51
C SER A 520 32.45 -14.42 -0.46
N ASN A 521 32.57 -15.72 -0.71
CA ASN A 521 31.55 -16.47 -1.44
C ASN A 521 30.96 -17.56 -0.52
N PRO A 522 29.64 -17.54 -0.23
CA PRO A 522 28.70 -16.48 -0.61
C PRO A 522 29.00 -15.17 0.13
N ALA A 523 28.60 -14.05 -0.45
CA ALA A 523 28.61 -12.76 0.20
C ALA A 523 27.53 -12.72 1.30
N VAL A 524 27.62 -11.75 2.20
CA VAL A 524 26.81 -11.74 3.43
C VAL A 524 25.47 -11.06 3.18
N THR A 525 24.37 -11.69 3.59
CA THR A 525 23.07 -11.02 3.62
C THR A 525 23.07 -9.90 4.64
N CYS A 526 22.79 -8.68 4.19
CA CYS A 526 22.75 -7.47 5.02
C CYS A 526 21.40 -6.79 4.93
N TYR A 527 21.07 -6.01 5.96
CA TYR A 527 19.87 -5.18 5.96
C TYR A 527 19.85 -4.26 4.75
N ALA A 528 18.70 -4.17 4.08
CA ALA A 528 18.51 -3.31 2.92
C ALA A 528 18.93 -1.86 3.20
N GLN A 529 18.84 -1.36 4.43
CA GLN A 529 19.16 0.02 4.80
C GLN A 529 20.66 0.29 5.00
N VAL A 530 21.43 -0.71 5.44
CA VAL A 530 22.85 -0.57 5.78
C VAL A 530 23.68 -1.47 4.88
N ARG A 531 24.61 -0.87 4.14
CA ARG A 531 25.59 -1.62 3.36
C ARG A 531 26.95 -1.50 4.05
N THR A 532 27.56 -2.64 4.29
CA THR A 532 28.98 -2.80 4.63
C THR A 532 29.66 -3.56 3.51
N ILE A 533 31.00 -3.52 3.48
CA ILE A 533 31.76 -4.32 2.52
C ILE A 533 31.28 -5.78 2.59
N ASN A 534 31.14 -6.42 1.42
CA ASN A 534 30.70 -7.81 1.26
C ASN A 534 29.19 -8.07 1.46
N CYS A 535 28.37 -7.03 1.58
CA CYS A 535 26.92 -7.24 1.59
C CYS A 535 26.42 -7.65 0.20
N ILE A 536 25.54 -8.66 0.12
CA ILE A 536 24.86 -8.97 -1.14
C ILE A 536 24.03 -7.77 -1.62
N PRO A 537 23.85 -7.61 -2.94
CA PRO A 537 22.88 -6.69 -3.51
C PRO A 537 21.44 -7.05 -3.11
N PRO A 538 20.48 -6.13 -3.31
CA PRO A 538 19.05 -6.42 -3.20
C PRO A 538 18.61 -7.61 -4.07
N ASP A 539 17.39 -8.06 -3.81
CA ASP A 539 16.74 -9.10 -4.60
C ASP A 539 16.70 -8.69 -6.08
N ALA A 540 16.91 -9.65 -6.97
CA ALA A 540 16.97 -9.43 -8.41
C ALA A 540 15.59 -9.04 -8.98
N GLU A 541 15.56 -8.45 -10.17
CA GLU A 541 14.33 -8.12 -10.87
C GLU A 541 13.40 -9.33 -10.97
N SER A 542 12.14 -9.12 -10.57
CA SER A 542 11.13 -10.18 -10.51
C SER A 542 10.30 -10.22 -11.79
N GLN A 543 9.61 -11.33 -12.02
CA GLN A 543 8.70 -11.40 -13.17
C GLN A 543 7.61 -10.32 -13.03
N PRO A 544 7.37 -9.50 -14.07
CA PRO A 544 6.31 -8.51 -14.02
C PRO A 544 4.95 -9.13 -13.66
N GLN A 545 4.30 -8.55 -12.65
CA GLN A 545 2.94 -8.89 -12.27
C GLN A 545 1.98 -8.42 -13.35
N CYS A 546 1.19 -9.35 -13.88
CA CYS A 546 0.14 -9.06 -14.84
C CYS A 546 -1.17 -9.61 -14.30
N PHE A 547 -2.13 -8.70 -14.13
CA PHE A 547 -3.36 -8.98 -13.39
C PHE A 547 -4.46 -9.57 -14.27
N SER A 548 -4.80 -8.89 -15.37
CA SER A 548 -5.96 -9.25 -16.19
C SER A 548 -5.63 -9.93 -17.52
N ASN A 549 -4.45 -9.71 -18.11
CA ASN A 549 -4.00 -10.40 -19.34
C ASN A 549 -2.48 -10.57 -19.37
N CYS A 550 -2.00 -11.81 -19.49
CA CYS A 550 -0.58 -12.16 -19.59
C CYS A 550 -0.32 -12.92 -20.90
N PRO A 551 0.72 -12.62 -21.70
CA PRO A 551 1.79 -11.61 -21.53
C PRO A 551 1.42 -10.19 -22.04
N PRO A 552 2.24 -9.14 -21.78
CA PRO A 552 2.05 -7.80 -22.35
C PRO A 552 2.01 -7.75 -23.87
N PRO A 553 1.31 -6.74 -24.46
CA PRO A 553 1.59 -6.33 -25.84
C PRO A 553 3.09 -6.06 -26.02
N ALA A 554 3.61 -6.36 -27.20
CA ALA A 554 5.03 -6.19 -27.50
C ALA A 554 5.53 -4.76 -27.20
N ASN A 555 6.73 -4.66 -26.63
CA ASN A 555 7.43 -3.41 -26.29
C ASN A 555 6.85 -2.58 -25.13
N LEU A 556 6.05 -3.18 -24.24
CA LEU A 556 5.54 -2.54 -23.02
C LEU A 556 5.69 -3.50 -21.84
N LEU A 557 5.97 -2.96 -20.65
CA LEU A 557 6.10 -3.73 -19.41
C LEU A 557 4.83 -3.50 -18.56
N SER A 558 4.27 -4.59 -18.01
CA SER A 558 3.42 -4.46 -16.82
C SER A 558 4.28 -4.16 -15.59
N GLN A 559 3.63 -3.83 -14.47
CA GLN A 559 4.28 -3.67 -13.17
C GLN A 559 5.37 -4.72 -12.93
N GLU A 560 6.62 -4.28 -12.77
CA GLU A 560 7.78 -5.15 -12.44
C GLU A 560 8.03 -5.25 -10.93
N ASN A 561 7.19 -4.58 -10.15
CA ASN A 561 7.25 -4.64 -8.69
C ASN A 561 6.92 -6.05 -8.22
N ALA A 562 7.67 -6.51 -7.20
CA ALA A 562 7.38 -7.77 -6.52
C ALA A 562 5.97 -7.76 -5.90
N LEU A 563 5.47 -8.97 -5.60
CA LEU A 563 4.17 -9.14 -4.96
C LEU A 563 4.10 -8.49 -3.58
N MET A 564 3.06 -7.67 -3.39
CA MET A 564 2.14 -7.65 -2.22
C MET A 564 2.47 -8.28 -0.84
N SER A 565 3.67 -8.38 -0.27
CA SER A 565 3.89 -8.94 1.08
C SER A 565 3.78 -7.90 2.20
N LEU A 566 2.78 -8.02 3.08
CA LEU A 566 2.56 -7.09 4.21
C LEU A 566 3.79 -6.91 5.14
N GLU A 567 4.73 -7.86 5.13
CA GLU A 567 5.97 -7.79 5.89
C GLU A 567 7.02 -8.71 5.24
N TYR A 568 8.27 -8.28 5.19
CA TYR A 568 9.39 -9.19 4.97
C TYR A 568 10.02 -9.56 6.32
N PRO A 569 10.43 -10.82 6.51
CA PRO A 569 11.29 -11.17 7.64
C PRO A 569 12.52 -10.24 7.64
N PRO A 570 13.03 -9.81 8.80
CA PRO A 570 14.05 -8.75 8.94
C PRO A 570 15.43 -9.05 8.32
N TYR A 571 15.55 -10.06 7.45
CA TYR A 571 16.81 -10.62 6.97
C TYR A 571 16.92 -10.74 5.44
N THR A 572 15.99 -10.20 4.64
CA THR A 572 16.16 -10.21 3.18
C THR A 572 16.92 -8.98 2.71
N ALA A 573 17.77 -9.14 1.69
CA ALA A 573 18.48 -8.01 1.08
C ALA A 573 17.56 -7.09 0.24
N GLY A 574 16.33 -7.57 -0.03
CA GLY A 574 15.14 -6.96 -0.64
C GLY A 574 15.19 -5.50 -1.08
N ASP A 575 14.66 -5.25 -2.29
CA ASP A 575 14.58 -3.93 -2.90
C ASP A 575 13.61 -3.03 -2.10
N VAL A 576 14.12 -1.94 -1.52
CA VAL A 576 13.33 -0.96 -0.74
C VAL A 576 12.79 0.20 -1.59
N ALA A 577 12.95 0.10 -2.92
CA ALA A 577 12.57 1.09 -3.89
C ALA A 577 11.26 0.78 -4.62
N ASN A 578 11.06 -0.47 -5.06
CA ASN A 578 9.93 -0.83 -5.94
C ASN A 578 9.06 -1.97 -5.41
N GLU A 579 9.46 -2.66 -4.32
CA GLU A 579 8.64 -3.71 -3.73
C GLU A 579 7.46 -3.13 -2.91
N ASN A 580 7.33 -1.81 -2.76
CA ASN A 580 6.26 -1.15 -2.00
C ASN A 580 6.28 -1.45 -0.47
N TYR A 581 7.46 -1.78 0.10
CA TYR A 581 7.62 -2.17 1.51
C TYR A 581 8.63 -1.36 2.32
N CYS A 582 8.52 -1.50 3.64
CA CYS A 582 9.52 -1.12 4.62
C CYS A 582 10.00 -2.39 5.37
N GLN A 583 11.31 -2.65 5.40
CA GLN A 583 11.92 -3.80 6.09
C GLN A 583 12.11 -3.52 7.60
N LEU A 584 11.43 -4.27 8.49
CA LEU A 584 11.57 -4.10 9.96
C LEU A 584 13.01 -4.28 10.43
N SER A 585 13.44 -3.43 11.39
CA SER A 585 14.71 -3.64 12.10
C SER A 585 14.59 -4.86 13.02
N PRO A 586 15.55 -5.81 13.01
CA PRO A 586 15.63 -6.83 14.06
C PRO A 586 16.08 -6.28 15.42
N ASN A 587 16.44 -4.99 15.51
CA ASN A 587 16.71 -4.31 16.76
C ASN A 587 15.76 -3.10 16.93
N PRO A 588 14.64 -3.26 17.65
CA PRO A 588 13.68 -2.17 17.91
C PRO A 588 14.37 -0.93 18.51
N GLY A 589 14.09 0.25 17.96
CA GLY A 589 14.73 1.52 18.32
C GLY A 589 15.99 1.91 17.53
N ASN A 590 16.43 1.12 16.54
CA ASN A 590 17.58 1.47 15.70
C ASN A 590 17.23 2.52 14.62
N ILE A 591 17.81 3.72 14.73
CA ILE A 591 17.60 4.83 13.78
C ILE A 591 18.00 4.49 12.34
N ASN A 592 18.88 3.49 12.12
CA ASN A 592 19.32 3.09 10.78
C ASN A 592 18.35 2.12 10.06
N ALA A 593 17.27 1.72 10.72
CA ALA A 593 16.21 0.91 10.15
C ALA A 593 14.86 1.53 10.55
N PRO A 594 14.36 2.53 9.79
CA PRO A 594 13.24 3.39 10.18
C PRO A 594 11.91 2.65 10.26
N CYS A 595 11.87 1.37 9.90
CA CYS A 595 10.65 0.61 9.68
C CYS A 595 10.00 0.04 10.95
N ILE A 596 10.57 0.24 12.15
CA ILE A 596 9.98 -0.31 13.39
C ILE A 596 8.59 0.28 13.62
N GLY A 597 7.54 -0.49 13.32
CA GLY A 597 6.15 -0.02 13.35
C GLY A 597 5.84 1.08 12.33
N SER A 598 6.55 1.11 11.18
CA SER A 598 6.51 2.27 10.29
C SER A 598 5.21 2.44 9.53
N GLN A 599 4.64 3.62 9.70
CA GLN A 599 3.58 4.17 8.87
C GLN A 599 4.12 4.82 7.59
N VAL A 600 5.30 4.43 7.07
CA VAL A 600 5.92 5.06 5.87
C VAL A 600 6.37 4.02 4.84
N THR A 601 5.87 4.18 3.62
CA THR A 601 6.39 3.55 2.38
C THR A 601 7.29 4.55 1.66
N PRO A 602 8.62 4.32 1.59
CA PRO A 602 9.53 5.13 0.78
C PRO A 602 9.04 5.27 -0.66
N GLY A 603 9.20 6.45 -1.27
CA GLY A 603 8.76 6.72 -2.63
C GLY A 603 7.27 6.97 -2.80
N GLY A 604 6.43 6.67 -1.79
CA GLY A 604 4.99 6.83 -1.88
C GLY A 604 4.55 8.27 -2.18
N VAL A 605 3.59 8.41 -3.08
CA VAL A 605 3.04 9.69 -3.54
C VAL A 605 1.51 9.72 -3.39
N GLN A 606 0.96 10.89 -3.07
CA GLN A 606 -0.48 11.15 -3.14
C GLN A 606 -0.78 12.34 -4.06
N PHE A 607 -1.68 12.15 -5.01
CA PHE A 607 -2.25 13.22 -5.82
C PHE A 607 -3.46 13.78 -5.09
N TYR A 608 -3.43 15.08 -4.81
CA TYR A 608 -4.49 15.78 -4.12
C TYR A 608 -5.16 16.80 -5.04
N PHE A 609 -6.47 16.69 -5.16
CA PHE A 609 -7.33 17.56 -5.96
C PHE A 609 -8.19 18.42 -5.03
N PRO A 610 -7.86 19.71 -4.81
CA PRO A 610 -8.76 20.62 -4.09
C PRO A 610 -10.09 20.80 -4.82
N ASN A 611 -11.10 21.31 -4.11
CA ASN A 611 -12.42 21.58 -4.69
C ASN A 611 -12.33 22.45 -5.95
N GLY A 612 -12.89 21.96 -7.07
CA GLY A 612 -12.89 22.65 -8.36
C GLY A 612 -11.70 22.29 -9.27
N SER A 613 -10.80 21.41 -8.84
CA SER A 613 -9.73 20.84 -9.68
C SER A 613 -10.10 19.45 -10.17
N CYS A 614 -9.62 19.10 -11.36
CA CYS A 614 -10.00 17.87 -12.06
C CYS A 614 -8.76 17.09 -12.51
N PHE A 615 -8.92 15.79 -12.61
CA PHE A 615 -8.04 14.79 -13.16
C PHE A 615 -8.48 14.41 -14.58
N SER A 616 -7.56 14.54 -15.53
CA SER A 616 -7.74 14.05 -16.89
C SER A 616 -6.48 13.34 -17.39
N GLN A 617 -6.57 12.03 -17.59
CA GLN A 617 -5.52 11.21 -18.21
C GLN A 617 -6.00 10.73 -19.59
N ASN A 618 -5.21 10.96 -20.64
CA ASN A 618 -5.47 10.43 -21.97
C ASN A 618 -4.73 9.10 -22.23
N SER A 619 -5.24 8.28 -23.15
CA SER A 619 -4.84 6.87 -23.37
C SER A 619 -3.44 6.63 -23.94
N GLN A 620 -2.62 7.66 -24.03
CA GLN A 620 -1.35 7.67 -24.75
C GLN A 620 -0.16 8.07 -23.87
N GLY A 621 -0.37 8.35 -22.58
CA GLY A 621 0.70 8.63 -21.61
C GLY A 621 1.14 7.38 -20.84
N ALA A 622 2.44 7.23 -20.58
CA ALA A 622 2.93 6.26 -19.60
C ALA A 622 2.93 6.89 -18.21
N THR A 623 2.25 6.26 -17.25
CA THR A 623 2.14 6.74 -15.88
C THR A 623 2.14 5.55 -14.94
N TYR A 624 3.11 5.48 -14.04
CA TYR A 624 3.28 4.40 -13.07
C TYR A 624 3.49 5.04 -11.69
N VAL A 625 2.42 5.14 -10.91
CA VAL A 625 2.45 5.86 -9.63
C VAL A 625 1.96 4.95 -8.51
N PHE A 626 2.74 4.81 -7.43
CA PHE A 626 2.31 4.12 -6.22
C PHE A 626 2.17 5.06 -5.02
N SER A 627 1.18 4.79 -4.17
CA SER A 627 0.99 5.44 -2.87
C SER A 627 1.71 4.68 -1.75
N GLY A 628 1.54 5.11 -0.50
CA GLY A 628 2.15 4.49 0.65
C GLY A 628 1.25 4.44 1.86
N VAL A 629 1.64 3.66 2.87
CA VAL A 629 0.91 3.53 4.14
C VAL A 629 0.68 4.88 4.84
N GLN A 630 1.60 5.84 4.68
CA GLN A 630 1.49 7.21 5.22
C GLN A 630 0.30 7.99 4.68
N TYR A 631 -0.23 7.57 3.53
CA TYR A 631 -1.38 8.17 2.86
C TYR A 631 -2.59 7.24 2.87
N ASN A 632 -2.59 6.23 3.74
CA ASN A 632 -3.56 5.12 3.75
C ASN A 632 -3.66 4.41 2.40
N TRP A 633 -2.56 4.32 1.66
CA TRP A 633 -2.54 3.85 0.27
C TRP A 633 -3.42 4.63 -0.71
N ILE A 634 -3.91 5.82 -0.34
CA ILE A 634 -4.71 6.64 -1.25
C ILE A 634 -3.76 7.34 -2.23
N VAL A 635 -3.82 6.95 -3.50
CA VAL A 635 -2.99 7.50 -4.59
C VAL A 635 -3.62 8.73 -5.22
N ILE A 636 -4.96 8.77 -5.34
CA ILE A 636 -5.72 9.91 -5.83
C ILE A 636 -6.77 10.27 -4.78
N TYR A 637 -6.72 11.50 -4.28
CA TYR A 637 -7.65 12.01 -3.28
C TYR A 637 -8.33 13.29 -3.78
N ALA A 638 -9.64 13.37 -3.62
CA ALA A 638 -10.41 14.61 -3.68
C ALA A 638 -11.40 14.68 -2.50
N PRO A 639 -11.63 15.86 -1.88
CA PRO A 639 -12.63 15.98 -0.84
C PRO A 639 -14.05 15.79 -1.40
N ALA A 640 -15.01 15.40 -0.56
CA ALA A 640 -16.41 15.21 -0.96
C ALA A 640 -17.08 16.46 -1.55
N SER A 641 -16.54 17.66 -1.28
CA SER A 641 -16.99 18.90 -1.89
C SER A 641 -16.56 19.06 -3.36
N ASN A 642 -15.53 18.32 -3.79
CA ASN A 642 -15.10 18.31 -5.18
C ASN A 642 -16.05 17.45 -6.01
N THR A 643 -16.68 18.07 -7.00
CA THR A 643 -17.69 17.45 -7.87
C THR A 643 -17.27 17.48 -9.33
N CYS A 644 -15.98 17.69 -9.61
CA CYS A 644 -15.51 17.66 -10.98
C CYS A 644 -15.67 16.27 -11.60
N ASP A 645 -15.98 16.24 -12.89
CA ASP A 645 -16.01 15.00 -13.67
C ASP A 645 -14.59 14.59 -14.02
N GLU A 646 -14.18 13.43 -13.52
CA GLU A 646 -12.83 12.88 -13.68
C GLU A 646 -12.78 11.91 -14.85
N THR A 647 -11.69 11.96 -15.60
CA THR A 647 -11.50 11.10 -16.77
C THR A 647 -10.17 10.36 -16.69
N MET A 648 -10.24 9.04 -16.79
CA MET A 648 -9.06 8.20 -16.98
C MET A 648 -9.23 7.37 -18.24
N ASN A 649 -8.56 7.78 -19.30
CA ASN A 649 -8.36 6.94 -20.46
C ASN A 649 -7.01 6.23 -20.29
N GLY A 650 -7.02 4.97 -19.88
CA GLY A 650 -5.81 4.17 -19.68
C GLY A 650 -5.34 3.50 -20.98
N GLY A 651 -4.02 3.40 -21.18
CA GLY A 651 -3.37 2.51 -22.14
C GLY A 651 -2.51 1.46 -21.43
N ALA A 652 -1.77 0.63 -22.17
CA ALA A 652 -0.90 -0.44 -21.63
C ALA A 652 0.14 0.02 -20.61
N SER A 653 0.43 1.32 -20.54
CA SER A 653 1.40 1.93 -19.64
C SER A 653 0.78 2.87 -18.60
N THR A 654 -0.50 2.73 -18.26
CA THR A 654 -1.15 3.54 -17.21
C THR A 654 -1.49 2.66 -16.00
N GLN A 655 -0.88 2.98 -14.86
CA GLN A 655 -1.01 2.28 -13.58
C GLN A 655 -0.95 3.27 -12.42
N TYR A 656 -1.98 3.20 -11.56
CA TYR A 656 -2.01 3.86 -10.26
C TYR A 656 -2.18 2.75 -9.23
N ILE A 657 -1.19 2.58 -8.36
CA ILE A 657 -1.16 1.59 -7.28
C ILE A 657 -1.60 2.27 -5.99
N GLY A 658 -2.80 1.94 -5.55
CA GLY A 658 -3.45 2.51 -4.37
C GLY A 658 -4.93 2.78 -4.59
N THR A 659 -5.58 3.37 -3.58
CA THR A 659 -6.99 3.74 -3.64
C THR A 659 -7.20 5.09 -4.31
N ILE A 660 -8.17 5.15 -5.22
CA ILE A 660 -8.79 6.38 -5.72
C ILE A 660 -9.96 6.71 -4.81
N TYR A 661 -9.86 7.78 -4.02
CA TYR A 661 -10.91 8.22 -3.11
C TYR A 661 -11.38 9.63 -3.47
N THR A 662 -12.56 9.69 -4.08
CA THR A 662 -13.15 10.93 -4.63
C THR A 662 -14.67 10.91 -4.46
N PRO A 663 -15.18 10.90 -3.21
CA PRO A 663 -16.57 10.57 -2.90
C PRO A 663 -17.63 11.51 -3.52
N GLY A 664 -17.24 12.72 -3.95
CA GLY A 664 -18.11 13.68 -4.63
C GLY A 664 -18.02 13.69 -6.17
N ALA A 665 -17.06 12.97 -6.75
CA ALA A 665 -16.71 13.08 -8.17
C ALA A 665 -17.30 11.95 -9.02
N ASN A 666 -17.65 12.25 -10.27
CA ASN A 666 -18.04 11.24 -11.26
C ASN A 666 -16.81 10.78 -12.03
N TRP A 667 -16.65 9.48 -12.23
CA TRP A 667 -15.53 8.93 -13.00
C TRP A 667 -15.98 8.34 -14.32
N THR A 668 -15.32 8.75 -15.39
CA THR A 668 -15.30 8.03 -16.66
C THR A 668 -13.95 7.37 -16.83
N ILE A 669 -13.93 6.05 -16.74
CA ILE A 669 -12.76 5.21 -16.89
C ILE A 669 -12.89 4.48 -18.23
N ASN A 670 -12.04 4.81 -19.20
CA ASN A 670 -11.96 4.09 -20.44
C ASN A 670 -10.63 3.36 -20.52
N GLY A 671 -10.61 2.08 -20.92
CA GLY A 671 -9.35 1.36 -21.13
C GLY A 671 -9.09 1.06 -22.61
N GLY A 672 -7.83 1.19 -22.99
CA GLY A 672 -7.19 0.53 -24.13
C GLY A 672 -6.11 -0.42 -23.61
N ASP A 673 -5.94 -1.55 -24.30
CA ASP A 673 -4.92 -2.60 -24.12
C ASP A 673 -4.15 -2.54 -22.80
N ARG A 674 -4.55 -3.28 -21.74
CA ARG A 674 -3.72 -3.57 -20.54
C ARG A 674 -3.48 -2.40 -19.57
N SER A 675 -4.47 -1.55 -19.28
CA SER A 675 -4.38 -0.66 -18.10
C SER A 675 -5.03 -1.34 -16.88
N PRO A 676 -4.28 -1.88 -15.91
CA PRO A 676 -4.82 -2.17 -14.61
C PRO A 676 -4.85 -0.86 -13.79
N LEU A 677 -6.05 -0.48 -13.37
CA LEU A 677 -6.23 0.32 -12.17
C LEU A 677 -5.92 -0.60 -10.98
N ALA A 678 -4.76 -0.44 -10.35
CA ALA A 678 -4.33 -1.31 -9.25
C ALA A 678 -4.77 -0.69 -7.91
N GLY A 679 -5.84 -1.23 -7.32
CA GLY A 679 -6.35 -0.83 -6.01
C GLY A 679 -7.88 -0.73 -5.97
N GLN A 680 -8.37 0.12 -5.08
CA GLN A 680 -9.80 0.35 -4.86
C GLN A 680 -10.24 1.71 -5.46
N VAL A 681 -11.44 1.77 -6.02
CA VAL A 681 -12.05 3.02 -6.48
C VAL A 681 -13.29 3.34 -5.66
N ILE A 682 -13.30 4.46 -4.96
CA ILE A 682 -14.46 5.01 -4.23
C ILE A 682 -14.80 6.37 -4.83
N CYS A 683 -15.98 6.47 -5.43
CA CYS A 683 -16.43 7.68 -6.13
C CYS A 683 -17.94 7.89 -6.03
N PHE A 684 -18.45 9.00 -6.55
CA PHE A 684 -19.88 9.28 -6.54
C PHE A 684 -20.63 8.40 -7.56
N THR A 685 -20.18 8.42 -8.81
CA THR A 685 -20.61 7.51 -9.88
C THR A 685 -19.42 7.04 -10.70
N ALA A 686 -19.51 5.84 -11.27
CA ALA A 686 -18.48 5.27 -12.12
C ALA A 686 -19.08 4.77 -13.43
N LYS A 687 -18.51 5.23 -14.54
CA LYS A 687 -18.70 4.65 -15.87
C LYS A 687 -17.37 4.05 -16.31
N VAL A 688 -17.33 2.73 -16.44
CA VAL A 688 -16.19 2.01 -17.00
C VAL A 688 -16.58 1.49 -18.38
N ALA A 689 -15.93 2.03 -19.43
CA ALA A 689 -16.21 1.63 -20.80
C ALA A 689 -14.95 1.37 -21.65
N GLY A 690 -14.81 0.15 -22.17
CA GLY A 690 -13.61 -0.26 -22.93
C GLY A 690 -13.85 -0.41 -24.43
N GLY A 691 -12.98 0.21 -25.24
CA GLY A 691 -12.75 -0.18 -26.64
C GLY A 691 -11.70 -1.30 -26.78
N GLY A 692 -10.89 -1.52 -25.73
CA GLY A 692 -9.96 -2.64 -25.52
C GLY A 692 -10.10 -3.23 -24.12
N GLN A 693 -9.22 -4.15 -23.72
CA GLN A 693 -9.28 -4.83 -22.41
C GLN A 693 -8.89 -3.87 -21.27
N ALA A 694 -9.86 -3.46 -20.45
CA ALA A 694 -9.70 -2.61 -19.27
C ALA A 694 -9.90 -3.44 -17.99
N GLY A 695 -9.33 -3.03 -16.84
CA GLY A 695 -9.65 -3.69 -15.58
C GLY A 695 -9.33 -2.90 -14.31
N ILE A 696 -10.06 -3.24 -13.24
CA ILE A 696 -9.79 -2.81 -11.86
C ILE A 696 -9.30 -4.05 -11.12
N ASP A 697 -8.09 -3.98 -10.56
CA ASP A 697 -7.53 -5.06 -9.76
C ASP A 697 -7.47 -4.65 -8.30
N PHE A 698 -8.36 -5.23 -7.49
CA PHE A 698 -8.33 -5.00 -6.06
C PHE A 698 -7.28 -5.87 -5.39
N ASN A 699 -6.28 -5.21 -4.83
CA ASN A 699 -5.38 -5.79 -3.85
C ASN A 699 -5.66 -5.15 -2.48
N PRO A 700 -6.10 -5.93 -1.47
CA PRO A 700 -6.38 -5.41 -0.14
C PRO A 700 -5.15 -4.78 0.52
N ASN A 701 -3.95 -5.22 0.15
CA ASN A 701 -2.71 -4.71 0.74
C ASN A 701 -2.37 -3.29 0.23
N TYR A 702 -2.88 -2.89 -0.95
CA TYR A 702 -2.76 -1.53 -1.52
C TYR A 702 -4.01 -0.67 -1.26
N SER A 703 -4.77 -0.95 -0.19
CA SER A 703 -5.99 -0.20 0.14
C SER A 703 -5.99 0.26 1.60
N PRO A 704 -6.70 1.34 1.94
CA PRO A 704 -6.94 1.70 3.33
C PRO A 704 -7.55 0.52 4.07
N VAL A 705 -7.16 0.37 5.35
CA VAL A 705 -7.86 -0.53 6.25
C VAL A 705 -9.34 -0.15 6.23
N PRO A 706 -10.26 -1.11 6.01
CA PRO A 706 -11.67 -0.80 6.03
C PRO A 706 -12.05 -0.10 7.34
N PRO A 707 -12.89 0.96 7.31
CA PRO A 707 -13.45 1.49 8.55
C PRO A 707 -14.13 0.33 9.27
N ALA A 708 -13.76 0.10 10.54
CA ALA A 708 -14.35 -0.94 11.39
C ALA A 708 -15.86 -0.98 11.16
N ALA A 709 -16.43 -2.19 11.02
CA ALA A 709 -17.84 -2.44 10.75
C ALA A 709 -18.72 -1.43 11.47
N ARG A 710 -19.10 -0.33 10.81
CA ARG A 710 -20.07 0.58 11.36
C ARG A 710 -21.37 -0.16 11.21
N LEU A 711 -21.80 -0.83 12.28
CA LEU A 711 -23.11 -1.48 12.35
C LEU A 711 -24.14 -0.46 11.89
N ILE A 712 -24.65 -0.69 10.68
CA ILE A 712 -25.78 0.05 10.14
C ILE A 712 -26.97 -0.53 10.90
N ASN A 713 -27.44 0.23 11.89
CA ASN A 713 -28.67 -0.08 12.63
C ASN A 713 -29.87 -0.18 11.68
#